data_AF-A0A1W9QLH2-F1
#
_entry.id   AF-A0A1W9QLH2-F1
#
_cell.length_a   1.000
_cell.length_b   1.000
_cell.length_c   1.000
_cell.angle_alpha   90.00
_cell.angle_beta   90.00
_cell.angle_gamma   90.00
#
_symmetry.space_group_name_H-M   'P 1'
#
loop_
_entity.id
_entity.type
_entity.pdbx_description
1 polymer ?
#
loop_
_entity_poly.entity_id
_entity_poly.type
_entity_poly.pdbx_seq_one_letter_code
_entity_poly.pdbx_strand_id
1 'polypeptide(L)'
;MMRARIEKILKWVIRIGTMAILFLPLFVYKPVLYPYIFSKIIAFQVIVEIIFVAWLFLMIYCGKKYRPNFKNPLILALTIFMGLLILTSFTGVDVGKSFFSTQERMTGVITIIHFYLWFIILSTLFKQKKDWTLFLWATLSCSFLLGLYGLGQKMGLSFLLESNAARMSATLGNPDFLGVYSLMHIFLAGILMSWQKKKIWRILAFILLIFNLIILFLTATRGAILAFGISVFVFSLFLIFRKKTKKFLKILLPIFLLIVIGGGIFFYANKNQDWMEKAPLAIRRLMSITATSNIERLKSWNIGLKGFKERPILGWGIENYNVVFNKHYDPWYLIRGEQATWFDKTHNQIIDLLALTGILGTLSYLAIFFVLFCLLRKKYVNTVDHGISIMLLACMFLAYFIQNLFVFDTPASLILFYFSLSLAYFITQLTLVRPVQVKSTISSLPLPVLIFLIILFVPFAMYKFNIEPWQQSKLGARAVHTTKVDLRSGLYWYGKSLSKPCFTNVEVRSQLAKQINDEYKKINKDTSDADLQILFQATELTINEFKKSVIEHSQDVRYFLYLGQLYNLATGYNREYIEKAKDILLRAKELSPKRQQVYYALGRAYLEAKDYEMAVEIFKQAYILEPKVRLSRKNLEIVLKILKQNNSDLASDLEEFLIEKK
;
A
#
# COMPACT_ATOMS: atom_id res chain seq x y z
N MET A 1 31.80 -15.83 -31.77
CA MET A 1 31.66 -14.36 -31.70
C MET A 1 30.21 -13.90 -31.47
N MET A 2 29.24 -14.37 -32.26
CA MET A 2 27.81 -13.99 -32.16
C MET A 2 27.19 -14.23 -30.76
N ARG A 3 27.41 -15.41 -30.16
CA ARG A 3 26.90 -15.76 -28.82
C ARG A 3 27.36 -14.80 -27.71
N ALA A 4 28.62 -14.36 -27.76
CA ALA A 4 29.16 -13.41 -26.79
C ALA A 4 28.58 -12.00 -26.99
N ARG A 5 28.31 -11.61 -28.24
CA ARG A 5 27.63 -10.35 -28.57
C ARG A 5 26.18 -10.35 -28.06
N ILE A 6 25.43 -11.43 -28.29
CA ILE A 6 24.06 -11.61 -27.77
C ILE A 6 24.06 -11.59 -26.23
N GLU A 7 24.96 -12.33 -25.58
CA GLU A 7 25.08 -12.33 -24.11
C GLU A 7 25.31 -10.91 -23.56
N LYS A 8 26.17 -10.13 -24.22
CA LYS A 8 26.45 -8.74 -23.86
C LYS A 8 25.22 -7.85 -24.02
N ILE A 9 24.49 -7.97 -25.13
CA ILE A 9 23.28 -7.17 -25.41
C ILE A 9 22.21 -7.45 -24.36
N LEU A 10 21.88 -8.72 -24.10
CA LEU A 10 20.83 -9.08 -23.14
C LEU A 10 21.18 -8.64 -21.71
N LYS A 11 22.45 -8.74 -21.30
CA LYS A 11 22.92 -8.19 -20.02
C LYS A 11 22.74 -6.67 -19.93
N TRP A 12 22.96 -5.95 -21.03
CA TRP A 12 22.73 -4.50 -21.09
C TRP A 12 21.25 -4.16 -20.99
N VAL A 13 20.37 -4.90 -21.67
CA VAL A 13 18.90 -4.74 -21.54
C VAL A 13 18.48 -4.88 -20.07
N ILE A 14 18.93 -5.94 -19.39
CA ILE A 14 18.61 -6.17 -17.97
C ILE A 14 19.19 -5.07 -17.08
N ARG A 15 20.42 -4.62 -17.34
CA ARG A 15 21.07 -3.54 -16.58
C ARG A 15 20.32 -2.22 -16.74
N ILE A 16 19.95 -1.84 -17.96
CA ILE A 16 19.21 -0.61 -18.25
C ILE A 16 17.81 -0.68 -17.63
N GLY A 17 17.09 -1.80 -17.78
CA GLY A 17 15.78 -1.99 -17.16
C GLY A 17 15.86 -1.93 -15.62
N THR A 18 16.90 -2.50 -15.01
CA THR A 18 17.15 -2.37 -13.57
C THR A 18 17.39 -0.91 -13.16
N MET A 19 18.19 -0.17 -13.92
CA MET A 19 18.40 1.27 -13.66
C MET A 19 17.08 2.04 -13.80
N ALA A 20 16.29 1.78 -14.84
CA ALA A 20 14.97 2.40 -15.02
C ALA A 20 14.05 2.15 -13.82
N ILE A 21 14.00 0.90 -13.30
CA ILE A 21 13.24 0.56 -12.08
C ILE A 21 13.69 1.38 -10.88
N LEU A 22 15.01 1.56 -10.68
CA LEU A 22 15.53 2.36 -9.57
C LEU A 22 15.19 3.85 -9.68
N PHE A 23 14.87 4.36 -10.87
CA PHE A 23 14.41 5.74 -11.09
C PHE A 23 12.88 5.88 -11.13
N LEU A 24 12.11 4.77 -11.12
CA LEU A 24 10.64 4.81 -11.10
C LEU A 24 10.02 5.61 -9.95
N PRO A 25 10.61 5.73 -8.75
CA PRO A 25 10.07 6.61 -7.70
C PRO A 25 9.80 8.05 -8.17
N LEU A 26 10.54 8.56 -9.16
CA LEU A 26 10.31 9.89 -9.76
C LEU A 26 9.17 9.93 -10.79
N PHE A 27 8.79 8.77 -11.33
CA PHE A 27 7.79 8.70 -12.41
C PHE A 27 6.37 8.84 -11.88
N VAL A 28 5.65 9.83 -12.42
CA VAL A 28 4.21 10.07 -12.17
C VAL A 28 3.55 10.42 -13.50
N TYR A 29 2.57 9.63 -13.92
CA TYR A 29 1.74 9.95 -15.07
C TYR A 29 0.37 10.42 -14.57
N LYS A 30 0.08 11.72 -14.66
CA LYS A 30 -1.16 12.32 -14.12
C LYS A 30 -2.47 11.79 -14.73
N PRO A 31 -2.57 11.49 -16.04
CA PRO A 31 -3.84 11.12 -16.68
C PRO A 31 -4.39 9.71 -16.34
N VAL A 32 -4.27 9.24 -15.10
CA VAL A 32 -4.88 8.01 -14.56
C VAL A 32 -5.49 8.29 -13.19
N LEU A 33 -6.35 7.42 -12.66
CA LEU A 33 -7.08 7.69 -11.41
C LEU A 33 -6.17 7.84 -10.19
N TYR A 34 -5.12 7.01 -10.08
CA TYR A 34 -4.19 6.98 -8.95
C TYR A 34 -2.73 7.16 -9.39
N PRO A 35 -2.34 8.36 -9.83
CA PRO A 35 -1.09 8.59 -10.56
C PRO A 35 0.19 8.37 -9.72
N TYR A 36 0.12 8.53 -8.40
CA TYR A 36 1.30 8.35 -7.54
C TYR A 36 1.75 6.89 -7.40
N ILE A 37 0.85 5.93 -7.61
CA ILE A 37 1.09 4.50 -7.38
C ILE A 37 0.84 3.68 -8.65
N PHE A 38 -0.36 3.77 -9.21
CA PHE A 38 -0.79 2.94 -10.34
C PHE A 38 0.17 3.05 -11.53
N SER A 39 0.48 4.28 -11.96
CA SER A 39 1.33 4.46 -13.14
C SER A 39 2.73 3.90 -12.95
N LYS A 40 3.25 4.00 -11.73
CA LYS A 40 4.59 3.54 -11.35
C LYS A 40 4.69 2.03 -11.35
N ILE A 41 3.68 1.33 -10.83
CA ILE A 41 3.67 -0.13 -10.83
C ILE A 41 3.43 -0.71 -12.22
N ILE A 42 2.56 -0.10 -13.04
CA ILE A 42 2.39 -0.55 -14.43
C ILE A 42 3.71 -0.45 -15.19
N ALA A 43 4.44 0.67 -15.05
CA ALA A 43 5.76 0.83 -15.64
C ALA A 43 6.77 -0.19 -15.08
N PHE A 44 6.74 -0.45 -13.77
CA PHE A 44 7.57 -1.48 -13.14
C PHE A 44 7.31 -2.87 -13.73
N GLN A 45 6.04 -3.29 -13.81
CA GLN A 45 5.64 -4.61 -14.33
C GLN A 45 6.08 -4.78 -15.79
N VAL A 46 5.83 -3.79 -16.65
CA VAL A 46 6.26 -3.79 -18.05
C VAL A 46 7.79 -3.91 -18.17
N ILE A 47 8.54 -3.13 -17.39
CA ILE A 47 10.01 -3.21 -17.42
C ILE A 47 10.49 -4.60 -16.94
N VAL A 48 9.87 -5.14 -15.88
CA VAL A 48 10.19 -6.48 -15.35
C VAL A 48 9.90 -7.56 -16.39
N GLU A 49 8.79 -7.50 -17.11
CA GLU A 49 8.45 -8.44 -18.18
C GLU A 49 9.48 -8.39 -19.32
N ILE A 50 9.91 -7.20 -19.74
CA ILE A 50 10.96 -7.02 -20.77
C ILE A 50 12.29 -7.65 -20.31
N ILE A 51 12.76 -7.34 -19.10
CA ILE A 51 14.02 -7.90 -18.59
C ILE A 51 13.90 -9.40 -18.28
N PHE A 52 12.70 -9.88 -17.96
CA PHE A 52 12.42 -11.30 -17.76
C PHE A 52 12.55 -12.07 -19.06
N VAL A 53 11.99 -11.57 -20.17
CA VAL A 53 12.20 -12.17 -21.50
C VAL A 53 13.69 -12.20 -21.86
N ALA A 54 14.41 -11.08 -21.66
CA ALA A 54 15.85 -11.04 -21.90
C ALA A 54 16.63 -12.05 -21.04
N TRP A 55 16.20 -12.25 -19.79
CA TRP A 55 16.78 -13.24 -18.88
C TRP A 55 16.49 -14.68 -19.28
N LEU A 56 15.26 -14.99 -19.75
CA LEU A 56 14.92 -16.29 -20.33
C LEU A 56 15.83 -16.60 -21.51
N PHE A 57 16.00 -15.64 -22.44
CA PHE A 57 16.92 -15.79 -23.57
C PHE A 57 18.37 -16.05 -23.13
N LEU A 58 18.86 -15.35 -22.08
CA LEU A 58 20.18 -15.61 -21.52
C LEU A 58 20.32 -17.04 -20.98
N MET A 59 19.31 -17.56 -20.29
CA MET A 59 19.34 -18.92 -19.76
C MET A 59 19.38 -19.98 -20.88
N ILE A 60 18.65 -19.75 -21.98
CA ILE A 60 18.60 -20.64 -23.15
C ILE A 60 19.93 -20.63 -23.87
N TYR A 61 20.32 -19.44 -24.36
CA TYR A 61 21.39 -19.30 -25.31
C TYR A 61 22.76 -19.26 -24.64
N CYS A 62 22.87 -18.77 -23.41
CA CYS A 62 24.17 -18.55 -22.74
C CYS A 62 24.42 -19.51 -21.56
N GLY A 63 23.47 -20.42 -21.27
CA GLY A 63 23.69 -21.63 -20.48
C GLY A 63 23.29 -21.55 -19.00
N LYS A 64 23.48 -22.68 -18.30
CA LYS A 64 22.97 -22.94 -16.94
C LYS A 64 23.48 -21.98 -15.85
N LYS A 65 24.55 -21.22 -16.11
CA LYS A 65 25.13 -20.24 -15.17
C LYS A 65 24.17 -19.12 -14.76
N TYR A 66 23.11 -18.87 -15.54
CA TYR A 66 22.07 -17.86 -15.26
C TYR A 66 20.84 -18.41 -14.54
N ARG A 67 20.78 -19.72 -14.27
CA ARG A 67 19.62 -20.33 -13.58
C ARG A 67 19.64 -19.96 -12.09
N PRO A 68 18.46 -19.77 -11.47
CA PRO A 68 18.36 -19.59 -10.03
C PRO A 68 18.81 -20.84 -9.29
N ASN A 69 19.45 -20.64 -8.15
CA ASN A 69 19.81 -21.72 -7.24
C ASN A 69 18.76 -21.84 -6.13
N PHE A 70 17.71 -22.63 -6.36
CA PHE A 70 16.65 -22.87 -5.38
C PHE A 70 17.11 -23.60 -4.10
N LYS A 71 18.33 -24.15 -4.08
CA LYS A 71 18.95 -24.68 -2.84
C LYS A 71 19.49 -23.56 -1.94
N ASN A 72 19.59 -22.32 -2.43
CA ASN A 72 19.97 -21.19 -1.59
C ASN A 72 18.86 -20.91 -0.58
N PRO A 73 19.15 -20.86 0.75
CA PRO A 73 18.12 -20.68 1.77
C PRO A 73 17.27 -19.42 1.61
N LEU A 74 17.84 -18.31 1.13
CA LEU A 74 17.11 -17.05 0.95
C LEU A 74 16.12 -17.15 -0.21
N ILE A 75 16.56 -17.74 -1.34
CA ILE A 75 15.69 -17.98 -2.49
C ILE A 75 14.57 -18.95 -2.08
N LEU A 76 14.89 -20.03 -1.37
CA LEU A 76 13.91 -20.99 -0.90
C LEU A 76 12.86 -20.35 0.02
N ALA A 77 13.28 -19.58 1.02
CA ALA A 77 12.37 -18.88 1.93
C ALA A 77 11.41 -17.93 1.18
N LEU A 78 11.93 -17.14 0.24
CA LEU A 78 11.11 -16.25 -0.61
C LEU A 78 10.16 -17.03 -1.52
N THR A 79 10.60 -18.18 -2.04
CA THR A 79 9.78 -19.03 -2.92
C THR A 79 8.64 -19.68 -2.14
N ILE A 80 8.89 -20.14 -0.92
CA ILE A 80 7.86 -20.69 -0.03
C ILE A 80 6.84 -19.60 0.33
N PHE A 81 7.32 -18.41 0.72
CA PHE A 81 6.43 -17.28 1.00
C PHE A 81 5.57 -16.91 -0.21
N MET A 82 6.15 -16.85 -1.41
CA MET A 82 5.39 -16.62 -2.65
C MET A 82 4.34 -17.70 -2.92
N GLY A 83 4.72 -18.98 -2.77
CA GLY A 83 3.78 -20.09 -2.94
C GLY A 83 2.61 -20.03 -1.97
N LEU A 84 2.88 -19.67 -0.71
CA LEU A 84 1.84 -19.47 0.30
C LEU A 84 0.97 -18.25 0.00
N LEU A 85 1.54 -17.14 -0.48
CA LEU A 85 0.77 -15.97 -0.94
C LEU A 85 -0.20 -16.33 -2.06
N ILE A 86 0.25 -17.09 -3.06
CA ILE A 86 -0.60 -17.56 -4.16
C ILE A 86 -1.70 -18.49 -3.62
N LEU A 87 -1.34 -19.45 -2.76
CA LEU A 87 -2.28 -20.40 -2.17
C LEU A 87 -3.37 -19.67 -1.37
N THR A 88 -3.00 -18.77 -0.45
CA THR A 88 -3.98 -18.02 0.34
C THR A 88 -4.88 -17.15 -0.53
N SER A 89 -4.36 -16.64 -1.65
CA SER A 89 -5.14 -15.80 -2.57
C SER A 89 -6.23 -16.58 -3.29
N PHE A 90 -6.00 -17.85 -3.63
CA PHE A 90 -7.03 -18.72 -4.17
C PHE A 90 -8.05 -19.17 -3.12
N THR A 91 -7.62 -19.37 -1.88
CA THR A 91 -8.53 -19.73 -0.76
C THR A 91 -9.16 -18.52 -0.07
N GLY A 92 -8.85 -17.31 -0.56
CA GLY A 92 -9.31 -16.04 0.00
C GLY A 92 -10.78 -15.77 -0.30
N VAL A 93 -11.34 -14.76 0.37
CA VAL A 93 -12.76 -14.38 0.18
C VAL A 93 -13.03 -13.66 -1.14
N ASP A 94 -12.00 -13.07 -1.74
CA ASP A 94 -12.07 -12.37 -3.01
C ASP A 94 -10.76 -12.56 -3.76
N VAL A 95 -10.78 -13.53 -4.68
CA VAL A 95 -9.61 -13.97 -5.44
C VAL A 95 -9.15 -12.88 -6.40
N GLY A 96 -10.09 -12.21 -7.09
CA GLY A 96 -9.77 -11.15 -8.05
C GLY A 96 -9.00 -10.02 -7.37
N LYS A 97 -9.48 -9.57 -6.22
CA LYS A 97 -8.80 -8.54 -5.44
C LYS A 97 -7.45 -9.00 -4.88
N SER A 98 -7.31 -10.24 -4.44
CA SER A 98 -6.00 -10.77 -3.98
C SER A 98 -4.93 -10.75 -5.09
N PHE A 99 -5.30 -11.07 -6.33
CA PHE A 99 -4.35 -11.10 -7.44
C PHE A 99 -3.99 -9.71 -7.97
N PHE A 100 -4.98 -8.83 -8.10
CA PHE A 100 -4.82 -7.53 -8.77
C PHE A 100 -4.65 -6.34 -7.83
N SER A 101 -5.13 -6.44 -6.58
CA SER A 101 -5.24 -5.31 -5.65
C SER A 101 -6.13 -4.18 -6.22
N THR A 102 -6.22 -3.08 -5.49
CA THR A 102 -6.75 -1.80 -5.99
C THR A 102 -5.68 -1.00 -6.72
N GLN A 103 -6.10 -0.03 -7.53
CA GLN A 103 -5.20 0.94 -8.18
C GLN A 103 -4.44 1.82 -7.18
N GLU A 104 -5.03 2.06 -6.00
CA GLU A 104 -4.42 2.85 -4.93
C GLU A 104 -3.27 2.11 -4.25
N ARG A 105 -3.29 0.78 -4.20
CA ARG A 105 -2.25 -0.02 -3.51
C ARG A 105 -1.29 -0.71 -4.46
N MET A 106 -1.83 -1.35 -5.50
CA MET A 106 -1.09 -2.19 -6.44
C MET A 106 -0.18 -3.25 -5.77
N THR A 107 -0.59 -3.81 -4.64
CA THR A 107 0.19 -4.81 -3.86
C THR A 107 -0.32 -6.25 -3.99
N GLY A 108 -1.13 -6.52 -5.01
CA GLY A 108 -1.66 -7.86 -5.30
C GLY A 108 -0.59 -8.85 -5.73
N VAL A 109 -0.94 -10.14 -5.75
CA VAL A 109 0.00 -11.24 -6.07
C VAL A 109 0.74 -11.02 -7.38
N ILE A 110 0.09 -10.49 -8.42
CA ILE A 110 0.74 -10.23 -9.71
C ILE A 110 1.91 -9.27 -9.52
N THR A 111 1.73 -8.16 -8.81
CA THR A 111 2.83 -7.22 -8.53
C THR A 111 3.93 -7.88 -7.70
N ILE A 112 3.58 -8.67 -6.68
CA ILE A 112 4.55 -9.35 -5.83
C ILE A 112 5.37 -10.38 -6.64
N ILE A 113 4.76 -11.08 -7.60
CA ILE A 113 5.46 -11.97 -8.54
C ILE A 113 6.52 -11.19 -9.34
N HIS A 114 6.19 -9.99 -9.85
CA HIS A 114 7.16 -9.16 -10.56
C HIS A 114 8.34 -8.74 -9.67
N PHE A 115 8.09 -8.40 -8.40
CA PHE A 115 9.16 -8.14 -7.44
C PHE A 115 10.05 -9.36 -7.20
N TYR A 116 9.46 -10.54 -7.02
CA TYR A 116 10.20 -11.79 -6.87
C TYR A 116 11.01 -12.14 -8.12
N LEU A 117 10.43 -12.01 -9.32
CA LEU A 117 11.13 -12.20 -10.59
C LEU A 117 12.32 -11.26 -10.73
N TRP A 118 12.13 -9.98 -10.41
CA TRP A 118 13.22 -9.01 -10.43
C TRP A 118 14.35 -9.39 -9.46
N PHE A 119 14.02 -9.82 -8.24
CA PHE A 119 15.00 -10.35 -7.29
C PHE A 119 15.78 -11.56 -7.83
N ILE A 120 15.09 -12.52 -8.48
CA ILE A 120 15.74 -13.70 -9.08
C ILE A 120 16.69 -13.29 -10.22
N ILE A 121 16.26 -12.38 -11.09
CA ILE A 121 17.07 -11.87 -12.20
C ILE A 121 18.33 -11.19 -11.67
N LEU A 122 18.21 -10.28 -10.70
CA LEU A 122 19.37 -9.59 -10.11
C LEU A 122 20.33 -10.57 -9.42
N SER A 123 19.78 -11.50 -8.64
CA SER A 123 20.54 -12.49 -7.87
C SER A 123 21.30 -13.46 -8.77
N THR A 124 20.85 -13.70 -10.00
CA THR A 124 21.52 -14.62 -10.96
C THR A 124 22.52 -13.92 -11.88
N LEU A 125 22.27 -12.66 -12.28
CA LEU A 125 23.13 -11.96 -13.23
C LEU A 125 24.32 -11.22 -12.60
N PHE A 126 24.07 -10.40 -11.58
CA PHE A 126 25.03 -9.38 -11.14
C PHE A 126 25.90 -9.90 -10.00
N LYS A 127 27.04 -10.48 -10.39
CA LYS A 127 28.01 -11.09 -9.47
C LYS A 127 29.22 -10.22 -9.16
N GLN A 128 29.32 -9.03 -9.74
CA GLN A 128 30.48 -8.16 -9.59
C GLN A 128 30.14 -6.96 -8.70
N LYS A 129 31.07 -6.58 -7.82
CA LYS A 129 30.94 -5.38 -6.97
C LYS A 129 30.72 -4.10 -7.79
N LYS A 130 31.29 -4.02 -8.99
CA LYS A 130 31.14 -2.86 -9.89
C LYS A 130 29.67 -2.61 -10.28
N ASP A 131 28.92 -3.66 -10.57
CA ASP A 131 27.50 -3.55 -10.94
C ASP A 131 26.68 -3.02 -9.76
N TRP A 132 26.90 -3.58 -8.56
CA TRP A 132 26.21 -3.13 -7.35
C TRP A 132 26.58 -1.70 -6.94
N THR A 133 27.84 -1.31 -7.08
CA THR A 133 28.25 0.09 -6.88
C THR A 133 27.52 1.03 -7.84
N LEU A 134 27.35 0.65 -9.11
CA LEU A 134 26.59 1.44 -10.08
C LEU A 134 25.10 1.57 -9.67
N PHE A 135 24.47 0.46 -9.28
CA PHE A 135 23.07 0.49 -8.85
C PHE A 135 22.85 1.28 -7.55
N LEU A 136 23.80 1.19 -6.61
CA LEU A 136 23.76 2.00 -5.39
C LEU A 136 23.85 3.50 -5.71
N TRP A 137 24.73 3.91 -6.62
CA TRP A 137 24.75 5.30 -7.10
C TRP A 137 23.43 5.67 -7.76
N ALA A 138 22.88 4.83 -8.64
CA ALA A 138 21.61 5.11 -9.33
C ALA A 138 20.44 5.33 -8.35
N THR A 139 20.24 4.43 -7.38
CA THR A 139 19.14 4.57 -6.41
C THR A 139 19.34 5.77 -5.48
N LEU A 140 20.58 6.05 -5.06
CA LEU A 140 20.88 7.23 -4.23
C LEU A 140 20.70 8.54 -5.01
N SER A 141 21.06 8.58 -6.29
CA SER A 141 20.78 9.71 -7.17
C SER A 141 19.27 9.92 -7.34
N CYS A 142 18.50 8.85 -7.52
CA CYS A 142 17.04 8.93 -7.54
C CYS A 142 16.50 9.50 -6.21
N SER A 143 17.00 9.04 -5.06
CA SER A 143 16.59 9.57 -3.75
C SER A 143 16.94 11.04 -3.57
N PHE A 144 18.10 11.47 -4.07
CA PHE A 144 18.50 12.87 -4.06
C PHE A 144 17.53 13.74 -4.87
N LEU A 145 17.24 13.35 -6.12
CA LEU A 145 16.28 14.07 -6.97
C LEU A 145 14.87 14.09 -6.36
N LEU A 146 14.46 12.98 -5.74
CA LEU A 146 13.16 12.88 -5.09
C LEU A 146 13.06 13.80 -3.87
N GLY A 147 14.12 13.89 -3.06
CA GLY A 147 14.19 14.82 -1.94
C GLY A 147 14.21 16.29 -2.40
N LEU A 148 14.93 16.61 -3.49
CA LEU A 148 14.89 17.95 -4.09
C LEU A 148 13.50 18.31 -4.59
N TYR A 149 12.79 17.37 -5.22
CA TYR A 149 11.39 17.55 -5.62
C TYR A 149 10.51 17.88 -4.41
N GLY A 150 10.63 17.10 -3.32
CA GLY A 150 9.89 17.34 -2.09
C GLY A 150 10.22 18.67 -1.42
N LEU A 151 11.49 19.12 -1.47
CA LEU A 151 11.90 20.44 -0.99
C LEU A 151 11.28 21.55 -1.85
N GLY A 152 11.29 21.39 -3.17
CA GLY A 152 10.64 22.33 -4.10
C GLY A 152 9.13 22.46 -3.86
N GLN A 153 8.44 21.34 -3.58
CA GLN A 153 7.02 21.37 -3.21
C GLN A 153 6.79 22.20 -1.93
N LYS A 154 7.66 22.04 -0.94
CA LYS A 154 7.59 22.80 0.32
C LYS A 154 7.88 24.29 0.13
N MET A 155 8.69 24.65 -0.87
CA MET A 155 8.96 26.04 -1.26
C MET A 155 7.83 26.66 -2.11
N GLY A 156 6.79 25.90 -2.46
CA GLY A 156 5.67 26.39 -3.25
C GLY A 156 5.98 26.59 -4.74
N LEU A 157 6.94 25.85 -5.30
CA LEU A 157 7.27 25.94 -6.73
C LEU A 157 6.08 25.46 -7.59
N SER A 158 5.47 26.38 -8.34
CA SER A 158 4.21 26.18 -9.07
C SER A 158 4.25 25.15 -10.21
N PHE A 159 5.43 24.85 -10.76
CA PHE A 159 5.59 23.83 -11.80
C PHE A 159 5.56 22.39 -11.25
N LEU A 160 5.66 22.22 -9.92
CA LEU A 160 5.56 20.92 -9.27
C LEU A 160 4.11 20.54 -8.98
N LEU A 161 3.87 19.26 -8.71
CA LEU A 161 2.57 18.81 -8.22
C LEU A 161 2.29 19.44 -6.85
N GLU A 162 1.16 20.10 -6.71
CA GLU A 162 0.74 20.67 -5.43
C GLU A 162 0.68 19.58 -4.34
N SER A 163 1.20 19.93 -3.17
CA SER A 163 1.11 19.12 -1.97
C SER A 163 0.57 19.99 -0.85
N ASN A 164 -0.71 19.82 -0.52
CA ASN A 164 -1.36 20.51 0.60
C ASN A 164 -0.93 19.96 1.98
N ALA A 165 0.03 19.03 2.01
CA ALA A 165 0.50 18.42 3.24
C ALA A 165 1.59 19.27 3.91
N ALA A 166 1.42 19.54 5.21
CA ALA A 166 2.47 20.12 6.07
C ALA A 166 3.76 19.26 6.14
N ARG A 167 3.72 18.03 5.60
CA ARG A 167 4.78 17.03 5.59
C ARG A 167 5.22 16.75 4.17
N MET A 168 6.51 16.50 3.98
CA MET A 168 7.09 16.22 2.66
C MET A 168 6.65 14.85 2.13
N SER A 169 6.12 14.79 0.91
CA SER A 169 5.60 13.58 0.25
C SER A 169 6.27 13.28 -1.11
N ALA A 170 6.78 14.29 -1.82
CA ALA A 170 7.39 14.17 -3.14
C ALA A 170 6.47 13.44 -4.16
N THR A 171 7.05 12.86 -5.21
CA THR A 171 6.32 12.03 -6.20
C THR A 171 5.86 10.66 -5.66
N LEU A 172 6.05 10.41 -4.35
CA LEU A 172 5.46 9.25 -3.66
C LEU A 172 4.07 9.57 -3.09
N GLY A 173 3.66 10.84 -3.04
CA GLY A 173 2.31 11.25 -2.66
C GLY A 173 1.95 11.06 -1.18
N ASN A 174 2.83 10.44 -0.38
CA ASN A 174 2.60 10.23 1.05
C ASN A 174 3.92 10.38 1.85
N PRO A 175 3.93 11.16 2.95
CA PRO A 175 5.11 11.33 3.79
C PRO A 175 5.62 10.05 4.46
N ASP A 176 4.72 9.12 4.79
CA ASP A 176 5.10 7.86 5.40
C ASP A 176 5.91 7.02 4.41
N PHE A 177 5.57 7.08 3.11
CA PHE A 177 6.26 6.34 2.04
C PHE A 177 7.65 6.93 1.78
N LEU A 178 7.74 8.26 1.72
CA LEU A 178 9.04 8.95 1.61
C LEU A 178 9.91 8.71 2.85
N GLY A 179 9.31 8.62 4.03
CA GLY A 179 10.01 8.32 5.28
C GLY A 179 10.71 6.96 5.24
N VAL A 180 10.01 5.88 4.84
CA VAL A 180 10.62 4.54 4.70
C VAL A 180 11.67 4.53 3.58
N TYR A 181 11.37 5.21 2.47
CA TYR A 181 12.29 5.29 1.33
C TYR A 181 13.62 5.96 1.74
N SER A 182 13.58 7.12 2.40
CA SER A 182 14.77 7.80 2.89
C SER A 182 15.48 7.02 4.00
N LEU A 183 14.74 6.37 4.91
CA LEU A 183 15.29 5.50 5.96
C LEU A 183 16.23 4.44 5.37
N MET A 184 15.77 3.70 4.35
CA MET A 184 16.60 2.67 3.71
C MET A 184 17.81 3.27 2.98
N HIS A 185 17.63 4.42 2.30
CA HIS A 185 18.73 5.09 1.59
C HIS A 185 19.85 5.59 2.50
N ILE A 186 19.58 5.93 3.77
CA ILE A 186 20.63 6.26 4.74
C ILE A 186 21.61 5.09 4.89
N PHE A 187 21.11 3.86 5.01
CA PHE A 187 21.95 2.67 5.13
C PHE A 187 22.63 2.31 3.81
N LEU A 188 21.95 2.42 2.67
CA LEU A 188 22.54 2.19 1.34
C LEU A 188 23.69 3.17 1.05
N ALA A 189 23.55 4.45 1.45
CA ALA A 189 24.61 5.45 1.38
C ALA A 189 25.81 5.05 2.25
N GLY A 190 25.56 4.56 3.47
CA GLY A 190 26.60 4.03 4.35
C GLY A 190 27.32 2.82 3.77
N ILE A 191 26.59 1.88 3.16
CA ILE A 191 27.17 0.71 2.47
C ILE A 191 28.07 1.17 1.33
N LEU A 192 27.56 2.06 0.46
CA LEU A 192 28.32 2.61 -0.65
C LEU A 192 29.58 3.33 -0.16
N MET A 193 29.46 4.19 0.86
CA MET A 193 30.59 4.89 1.48
C MET A 193 31.67 3.91 1.97
N SER A 194 31.28 2.79 2.56
CA SER A 194 32.21 1.75 3.03
C SER A 194 32.94 1.02 1.89
N TRP A 195 32.43 1.09 0.66
CA TRP A 195 33.00 0.44 -0.51
C TRP A 195 33.93 1.35 -1.31
N GLN A 196 33.85 2.66 -1.13
CA GLN A 196 34.63 3.64 -1.89
C GLN A 196 36.06 3.76 -1.35
N LYS A 197 37.05 3.67 -2.26
CA LYS A 197 38.47 3.90 -1.93
C LYS A 197 38.86 5.38 -2.01
N LYS A 198 38.40 6.10 -3.04
CA LYS A 198 38.75 7.52 -3.26
C LYS A 198 37.96 8.41 -2.30
N LYS A 199 38.64 9.40 -1.71
CA LYS A 199 38.06 10.36 -0.74
C LYS A 199 36.83 11.09 -1.30
N ILE A 200 36.89 11.55 -2.55
CA ILE A 200 35.76 12.28 -3.18
C ILE A 200 34.46 11.47 -3.20
N TRP A 201 34.53 10.19 -3.61
CA TRP A 201 33.36 9.33 -3.67
C TRP A 201 32.81 8.97 -2.28
N ARG A 202 33.69 8.92 -1.27
CA ARG A 202 33.26 8.75 0.13
C ARG A 202 32.53 9.98 0.65
N ILE A 203 33.04 11.19 0.34
CA ILE A 203 32.41 12.46 0.71
C ILE A 203 31.03 12.58 0.04
N LEU A 204 30.94 12.29 -1.27
CA LEU A 204 29.65 12.30 -1.98
C LEU A 204 28.64 11.33 -1.38
N ALA A 205 29.05 10.10 -1.05
CA ALA A 205 28.17 9.14 -0.38
C ALA A 205 27.75 9.61 1.03
N PHE A 206 28.64 10.29 1.76
CA PHE A 206 28.32 10.90 3.05
C PHE A 206 27.32 12.06 2.92
N ILE A 207 27.49 12.94 1.93
CA ILE A 207 26.52 14.01 1.64
C ILE A 207 25.14 13.42 1.37
N LEU A 208 25.06 12.36 0.56
CA LEU A 208 23.79 11.68 0.28
C LEU A 208 23.19 11.01 1.53
N LEU A 209 24.02 10.50 2.44
CA LEU A 209 23.58 9.99 3.73
C LEU A 209 22.91 11.09 4.57
N ILE A 210 23.61 12.23 4.75
CA ILE A 210 23.11 13.37 5.52
C ILE A 210 21.86 13.96 4.87
N PHE A 211 21.83 14.04 3.54
CA PHE A 211 20.66 14.48 2.80
C PHE A 211 19.44 13.60 3.11
N ASN A 212 19.56 12.27 3.00
CA ASN A 212 18.45 11.36 3.33
C ASN A 212 18.06 11.42 4.82
N LEU A 213 18.99 11.71 5.72
CA LEU A 213 18.69 11.94 7.13
C LEU A 213 17.81 13.20 7.31
N ILE A 214 18.14 14.30 6.63
CA ILE A 214 17.33 15.53 6.65
C ILE A 214 15.92 15.23 6.10
N ILE A 215 15.83 14.56 4.95
CA ILE A 215 14.53 14.21 4.34
C ILE A 215 13.71 13.34 5.30
N LEU A 216 14.31 12.32 5.95
CA LEU A 216 13.63 11.48 6.95
C LEU A 216 12.97 12.33 8.05
N PHE A 217 13.69 13.28 8.63
CA PHE A 217 13.12 14.16 9.67
C PHE A 217 12.06 15.12 9.10
N LEU A 218 12.22 15.62 7.88
CA LEU A 218 11.21 16.47 7.22
C LEU A 218 9.91 15.74 6.87
N THR A 219 9.95 14.40 6.69
CA THR A 219 8.73 13.60 6.56
C THR A 219 7.94 13.50 7.87
N ALA A 220 8.62 13.68 9.01
CA ALA A 220 8.08 13.53 10.35
C ALA A 220 7.36 12.20 10.58
N THR A 221 7.82 11.12 9.95
CA THR A 221 7.22 9.77 10.03
C THR A 221 7.71 9.04 11.28
N ARG A 222 6.83 8.93 12.29
CA ARG A 222 7.15 8.42 13.64
C ARG A 222 7.85 7.06 13.61
N GLY A 223 7.24 6.07 12.95
CA GLY A 223 7.79 4.72 12.88
C GLY A 223 9.18 4.70 12.23
N ALA A 224 9.41 5.53 11.20
CA ALA A 224 10.66 5.51 10.45
C ALA A 224 11.79 6.14 11.26
N ILE A 225 11.49 7.21 12.01
CA ILE A 225 12.45 7.83 12.93
C ILE A 225 12.75 6.91 14.12
N LEU A 226 11.74 6.23 14.68
CA LEU A 226 11.94 5.25 15.75
C LEU A 226 12.80 4.06 15.27
N ALA A 227 12.48 3.51 14.10
CA ALA A 227 13.24 2.44 13.48
C ALA A 227 14.69 2.84 13.17
N PHE A 228 14.92 4.09 12.72
CA PHE A 228 16.25 4.65 12.56
C PHE A 228 17.01 4.68 13.89
N GLY A 229 16.40 5.24 14.94
CA GLY A 229 17.01 5.35 16.27
C GLY A 229 17.44 3.99 16.82
N ILE A 230 16.56 2.99 16.78
CA ILE A 230 16.86 1.63 17.24
C ILE A 230 17.99 1.01 16.40
N SER A 231 17.96 1.19 15.08
CA SER A 231 18.97 0.60 14.19
C SER A 231 20.34 1.26 14.32
N VAL A 232 20.39 2.57 14.57
CA VAL A 232 21.62 3.31 14.89
C VAL A 232 22.14 2.90 16.26
N PHE A 233 21.27 2.68 17.24
CA PHE A 233 21.64 2.15 18.55
C PHE A 233 22.34 0.79 18.40
N VAL A 234 21.72 -0.15 17.69
CA VAL A 234 22.29 -1.47 17.40
C VAL A 234 23.61 -1.37 16.62
N PHE A 235 23.69 -0.49 15.62
CA PHE A 235 24.93 -0.25 14.87
C PHE A 235 26.04 0.33 15.75
N SER A 236 25.71 1.22 16.68
CA SER A 236 26.65 1.85 17.61
C SER A 236 27.22 0.82 18.59
N LEU A 237 26.37 -0.04 19.15
CA LEU A 237 26.81 -1.17 19.99
C LEU A 237 27.78 -2.07 19.23
N PHE A 238 27.45 -2.43 17.98
CA PHE A 238 28.35 -3.18 17.13
C PHE A 238 29.73 -2.51 16.97
N LEU A 239 29.77 -1.20 16.75
CA LEU A 239 31.03 -0.47 16.63
C LEU A 239 31.83 -0.47 17.94
N ILE A 240 31.19 -0.34 19.10
CA ILE A 240 31.85 -0.38 20.42
C ILE A 240 32.59 -1.71 20.61
N PHE A 241 31.92 -2.83 20.36
CA PHE A 241 32.48 -4.17 20.57
C PHE A 241 33.40 -4.66 19.45
N ARG A 242 33.40 -4.00 18.29
CA ARG A 242 34.26 -4.37 17.17
C ARG A 242 35.73 -4.05 17.48
N LYS A 243 36.58 -5.09 17.42
CA LYS A 243 38.04 -4.99 17.68
C LYS A 243 38.74 -3.91 16.84
N LYS A 244 38.37 -3.76 15.57
CA LYS A 244 38.97 -2.79 14.63
C LYS A 244 38.49 -1.33 14.81
N THR A 245 37.60 -1.03 15.77
CA THR A 245 37.10 0.33 15.99
C THR A 245 38.14 1.18 16.73
N LYS A 246 38.33 2.43 16.31
CA LYS A 246 39.27 3.38 16.93
C LYS A 246 38.91 3.61 18.41
N LYS A 247 39.91 3.65 19.30
CA LYS A 247 39.70 3.76 20.76
C LYS A 247 38.79 4.93 21.15
N PHE A 248 38.98 6.12 20.57
CA PHE A 248 38.15 7.29 20.90
C PHE A 248 36.66 7.10 20.57
N LEU A 249 36.32 6.37 19.50
CA LEU A 249 34.91 6.09 19.15
C LEU A 249 34.25 5.18 20.19
N LYS A 250 35.01 4.33 20.89
CA LYS A 250 34.47 3.49 21.96
C LYS A 250 34.09 4.29 23.21
N ILE A 251 34.60 5.53 23.34
CA ILE A 251 34.24 6.47 24.41
C ILE A 251 33.09 7.38 23.94
N LEU A 252 33.19 7.92 22.72
CA LEU A 252 32.17 8.83 22.18
C LEU A 252 30.82 8.15 21.93
N LEU A 253 30.80 6.88 21.50
CA LEU A 253 29.54 6.19 21.19
C LEU A 253 28.68 5.97 22.44
N PRO A 254 29.18 5.48 23.59
CA PRO A 254 28.40 5.45 24.83
C PRO A 254 27.86 6.82 25.25
N ILE A 255 28.66 7.88 25.16
CA ILE A 255 28.22 9.26 25.47
C ILE A 255 27.10 9.68 24.52
N PHE A 256 27.25 9.44 23.22
CA PHE A 256 26.22 9.70 22.23
C PHE A 256 24.91 8.94 22.54
N LEU A 257 25.01 7.66 22.92
CA LEU A 257 23.84 6.86 23.30
C LEU A 257 23.15 7.42 24.55
N LEU A 258 23.94 7.83 25.56
CA LEU A 258 23.42 8.48 26.77
C LEU A 258 22.72 9.80 26.44
N ILE A 259 23.27 10.62 25.53
CA ILE A 259 22.64 11.87 25.07
C ILE A 259 21.33 11.59 24.33
N VAL A 260 21.30 10.59 23.45
CA VAL A 260 20.08 10.23 22.71
C VAL A 260 18.99 9.71 23.65
N ILE A 261 19.34 8.82 24.58
CA ILE A 261 18.40 8.27 25.57
C ILE A 261 17.93 9.38 26.52
N GLY A 262 18.88 10.15 27.09
CA GLY A 262 18.60 11.26 28.00
C GLY A 262 17.77 12.36 27.33
N GLY A 263 18.08 12.71 26.08
CA GLY A 263 17.29 13.63 25.28
C GLY A 263 15.87 13.12 25.02
N GLY A 264 15.71 11.83 24.70
CA GLY A 264 14.40 11.19 24.55
C GLY A 264 13.56 11.25 25.83
N ILE A 265 14.17 10.94 26.98
CA ILE A 265 13.54 11.04 28.31
C ILE A 265 13.17 12.49 28.62
N PHE A 266 14.08 13.44 28.36
CA PHE A 266 13.86 14.87 28.55
C PHE A 266 12.67 15.39 27.72
N PHE A 267 12.63 15.08 26.42
CA PHE A 267 11.52 15.50 25.55
C PHE A 267 10.20 14.85 25.97
N TYR A 268 10.22 13.59 26.42
CA TYR A 268 9.01 12.91 26.91
C TYR A 268 8.50 13.52 28.22
N ALA A 269 9.39 13.80 29.17
CA ALA A 269 9.05 14.46 30.44
C ALA A 269 8.48 15.87 30.22
N ASN A 270 8.93 16.57 29.17
CA ASN A 270 8.51 17.94 28.85
C ASN A 270 7.47 18.02 27.72
N LYS A 271 6.82 16.91 27.34
CA LYS A 271 5.89 16.87 26.19
C LYS A 271 4.67 17.81 26.29
N ASN A 272 4.32 18.22 27.52
CA ASN A 272 3.18 19.10 27.81
C ASN A 272 3.58 20.57 28.03
N GLN A 273 4.87 20.91 27.91
CA GLN A 273 5.34 22.28 28.12
C GLN A 273 5.10 23.14 26.87
N ASP A 274 4.80 24.42 27.03
CA ASP A 274 4.44 25.33 25.93
C ASP A 274 5.52 25.43 24.84
N TRP A 275 6.80 25.34 25.23
CA TRP A 275 7.91 25.38 24.28
C TRP A 275 7.91 24.18 23.31
N MET A 276 7.25 23.07 23.67
CA MET A 276 7.11 21.89 22.80
C MET A 276 6.34 22.22 21.52
N GLU A 277 5.44 23.21 21.53
CA GLU A 277 4.74 23.64 20.32
C GLU A 277 5.65 24.28 19.28
N LYS A 278 6.76 24.88 19.73
CA LYS A 278 7.80 25.49 18.89
C LYS A 278 8.87 24.50 18.44
N ALA A 279 8.87 23.27 18.98
CA ALA A 279 9.84 22.26 18.59
C ALA A 279 9.67 21.83 17.12
N PRO A 280 10.74 21.33 16.46
CA PRO A 280 10.66 20.76 15.12
C PRO A 280 9.52 19.74 14.97
N LEU A 281 8.82 19.77 13.83
CA LEU A 281 7.63 18.94 13.59
C LEU A 281 7.87 17.44 13.86
N ALA A 282 9.06 16.93 13.52
CA ALA A 282 9.43 15.54 13.79
C ALA A 282 9.41 15.21 15.30
N ILE A 283 9.97 16.09 16.13
CA ILE A 283 10.00 15.94 17.59
C ILE A 283 8.58 16.04 18.14
N ARG A 284 7.82 17.06 17.73
CA ARG A 284 6.40 17.21 18.10
C ARG A 284 5.60 15.97 17.75
N ARG A 285 5.80 15.38 16.57
CA ARG A 285 5.09 14.17 16.15
C ARG A 285 5.52 12.94 16.93
N LEU A 286 6.81 12.79 17.25
CA LEU A 286 7.29 11.69 18.09
C LEU A 286 6.73 11.77 19.51
N MET A 287 6.64 12.98 20.08
CA MET A 287 6.17 13.20 21.45
C MET A 287 4.65 13.30 21.58
N SER A 288 3.95 13.71 20.51
CA SER A 288 2.49 13.67 20.42
C SER A 288 1.99 12.24 20.20
N ILE A 289 2.17 11.43 21.24
CA ILE A 289 1.46 10.17 21.44
C ILE A 289 0.01 10.56 21.80
N THR A 290 -0.74 11.10 20.84
CA THR A 290 -2.16 11.37 21.06
C THR A 290 -2.89 10.04 21.21
N ALA A 291 -3.64 9.90 22.30
CA ALA A 291 -4.40 8.68 22.61
C ALA A 291 -5.28 8.24 21.43
N THR A 292 -5.86 9.18 20.69
CA THR A 292 -6.81 8.94 19.58
C THR A 292 -6.22 8.21 18.37
N SER A 293 -5.07 8.62 17.84
CA SER A 293 -4.46 7.95 16.67
C SER A 293 -3.98 6.52 16.98
N ASN A 294 -3.63 6.28 18.25
CA ASN A 294 -3.26 4.94 18.72
C ASN A 294 -4.51 4.06 18.90
N ILE A 295 -5.62 4.61 19.39
CA ILE A 295 -6.88 3.85 19.55
C ILE A 295 -7.39 3.34 18.20
N GLU A 296 -7.35 4.16 17.14
CA GLU A 296 -7.74 3.73 15.78
C GLU A 296 -6.94 2.51 15.31
N ARG A 297 -5.62 2.51 15.54
CA ARG A 297 -4.74 1.38 15.19
C ARG A 297 -4.96 0.18 16.09
N LEU A 298 -5.07 0.38 17.41
CA LEU A 298 -5.31 -0.70 18.37
C LEU A 298 -6.65 -1.42 18.11
N LYS A 299 -7.71 -0.69 17.78
CA LYS A 299 -8.99 -1.27 17.36
C LYS A 299 -8.83 -2.06 16.06
N SER A 300 -8.11 -1.51 15.08
CA SER A 300 -7.83 -2.21 13.82
C SER A 300 -7.02 -3.49 14.07
N TRP A 301 -6.01 -3.45 14.94
CA TRP A 301 -5.23 -4.63 15.33
C TRP A 301 -6.09 -5.71 15.97
N ASN A 302 -6.98 -5.31 16.90
CA ASN A 302 -7.93 -6.24 17.51
C ASN A 302 -8.87 -6.87 16.47
N ILE A 303 -9.33 -6.10 15.49
CA ILE A 303 -10.13 -6.63 14.37
C ILE A 303 -9.32 -7.63 13.53
N GLY A 304 -8.06 -7.32 13.20
CA GLY A 304 -7.16 -8.26 12.53
C GLY A 304 -6.96 -9.56 13.31
N LEU A 305 -6.79 -9.49 14.63
CA LEU A 305 -6.69 -10.67 15.49
C LEU A 305 -8.00 -11.49 15.53
N LYS A 306 -9.18 -10.84 15.49
CA LYS A 306 -10.46 -11.55 15.32
C LYS A 306 -10.49 -12.29 13.98
N GLY A 307 -10.10 -11.63 12.89
CA GLY A 307 -10.00 -12.26 11.56
C GLY A 307 -9.07 -13.46 11.54
N PHE A 308 -7.90 -13.37 12.19
CA PHE A 308 -6.97 -14.49 12.35
C PHE A 308 -7.61 -15.67 13.11
N LYS A 309 -8.32 -15.40 14.22
CA LYS A 309 -8.99 -16.47 14.99
C LYS A 309 -10.05 -17.21 14.17
N GLU A 310 -10.71 -16.54 13.24
CA GLU A 310 -11.71 -17.15 12.35
C GLU A 310 -11.08 -18.03 11.25
N ARG A 311 -9.87 -17.69 10.78
CA ARG A 311 -9.15 -18.42 9.71
C ARG A 311 -7.65 -18.56 10.02
N PRO A 312 -7.24 -19.36 11.02
CA PRO A 312 -5.88 -19.31 11.56
C PRO A 312 -4.79 -19.88 10.65
N ILE A 313 -5.12 -20.81 9.74
CA ILE A 313 -4.10 -21.52 8.94
C ILE A 313 -3.73 -20.73 7.69
N LEU A 314 -4.72 -20.41 6.85
CA LEU A 314 -4.54 -19.77 5.54
C LEU A 314 -5.10 -18.34 5.46
N GLY A 315 -5.80 -17.85 6.49
CA GLY A 315 -6.32 -16.48 6.52
C GLY A 315 -7.44 -16.18 5.52
N TRP A 316 -7.66 -14.88 5.28
CA TRP A 316 -8.74 -14.33 4.44
C TRP A 316 -8.34 -14.07 2.98
N GLY A 317 -7.10 -14.37 2.60
CA GLY A 317 -6.49 -13.97 1.34
C GLY A 317 -5.91 -12.56 1.41
N ILE A 318 -4.77 -12.32 0.75
CA ILE A 318 -4.13 -11.00 0.72
C ILE A 318 -5.06 -9.95 0.09
N GLU A 319 -4.88 -8.68 0.45
CA GLU A 319 -5.70 -7.54 -0.01
C GLU A 319 -7.18 -7.53 0.45
N ASN A 320 -7.62 -8.51 1.25
CA ASN A 320 -9.02 -8.63 1.72
C ASN A 320 -9.27 -8.12 3.15
N TYR A 321 -8.36 -7.33 3.72
CA TYR A 321 -8.52 -6.84 5.09
C TYR A 321 -9.76 -5.95 5.27
N ASN A 322 -10.19 -5.24 4.22
CA ASN A 322 -11.44 -4.48 4.23
C ASN A 322 -12.64 -5.37 4.61
N VAL A 323 -12.69 -6.62 4.14
CA VAL A 323 -13.79 -7.55 4.45
C VAL A 323 -13.78 -7.88 5.94
N VAL A 324 -12.60 -8.21 6.50
CA VAL A 324 -12.41 -8.48 7.93
C VAL A 324 -12.78 -7.25 8.78
N PHE A 325 -12.29 -6.08 8.36
CA PHE A 325 -12.55 -4.81 9.01
C PHE A 325 -14.05 -4.49 9.07
N ASN A 326 -14.75 -4.69 7.97
CA ASN A 326 -16.18 -4.43 7.85
C ASN A 326 -17.01 -5.42 8.66
N LYS A 327 -16.70 -6.72 8.58
CA LYS A 327 -17.38 -7.76 9.34
C LYS A 327 -17.34 -7.49 10.86
N HIS A 328 -16.20 -7.02 11.35
CA HIS A 328 -16.00 -6.67 12.76
C HIS A 328 -15.97 -5.17 13.03
N TYR A 329 -16.64 -4.39 12.18
CA TYR A 329 -16.64 -2.93 12.28
C TYR A 329 -17.00 -2.45 13.69
N ASP A 330 -16.23 -1.47 14.19
CA ASP A 330 -16.44 -0.85 15.49
C ASP A 330 -17.12 0.52 15.28
N PRO A 331 -18.36 0.72 15.75
CA PRO A 331 -19.10 1.98 15.60
C PRO A 331 -18.33 3.23 16.07
N TRP A 332 -17.40 3.04 17.03
CA TRP A 332 -16.55 4.12 17.54
C TRP A 332 -15.82 4.89 16.43
N TYR A 333 -15.46 4.25 15.32
CA TYR A 333 -14.79 4.93 14.21
C TYR A 333 -15.61 6.10 13.65
N LEU A 334 -16.94 6.02 13.69
CA LEU A 334 -17.80 7.07 13.17
C LEU A 334 -17.79 8.34 14.04
N ILE A 335 -17.41 8.24 15.33
CA ILE A 335 -17.16 9.40 16.19
C ILE A 335 -16.03 10.28 15.63
N ARG A 336 -15.05 9.65 14.95
CA ARG A 336 -13.91 10.33 14.32
C ARG A 336 -14.25 10.92 12.94
N GLY A 337 -15.48 10.70 12.46
CA GLY A 337 -15.95 11.12 11.15
C GLY A 337 -15.87 10.01 10.10
N GLU A 338 -16.60 10.19 9.01
CA GLU A 338 -16.78 9.16 7.97
C GLU A 338 -15.46 8.70 7.33
N GLN A 339 -14.47 9.60 7.23
CA GLN A 339 -13.15 9.29 6.67
C GLN A 339 -12.41 8.21 7.48
N ALA A 340 -12.68 8.08 8.77
CA ALA A 340 -12.06 7.08 9.64
C ALA A 340 -12.77 5.71 9.61
N THR A 341 -13.83 5.54 8.81
CA THR A 341 -14.69 4.34 8.87
C THR A 341 -14.35 3.25 7.85
N TRP A 342 -13.25 3.42 7.12
CA TRP A 342 -12.83 2.51 6.05
C TRP A 342 -11.35 2.22 6.16
N PHE A 343 -11.01 0.94 6.38
CA PHE A 343 -9.63 0.46 6.43
C PHE A 343 -9.46 -0.70 5.45
N ASP A 344 -8.30 -0.72 4.79
CA ASP A 344 -7.86 -1.78 3.88
C ASP A 344 -6.57 -2.46 4.34
N LYS A 345 -5.96 -1.98 5.44
CA LYS A 345 -4.81 -2.56 6.14
C LYS A 345 -4.93 -2.35 7.65
N THR A 346 -4.35 -3.27 8.42
CA THR A 346 -4.26 -3.17 9.90
C THR A 346 -3.31 -2.09 10.40
N HIS A 347 -2.43 -1.54 9.53
CA HIS A 347 -1.30 -0.67 9.90
C HIS A 347 -0.25 -1.36 10.80
N ASN A 348 -0.18 -2.69 10.75
CA ASN A 348 0.91 -3.50 11.30
C ASN A 348 1.07 -4.73 10.42
N GLN A 349 2.18 -4.81 9.70
CA GLN A 349 2.39 -5.85 8.68
C GLN A 349 2.25 -7.28 9.22
N ILE A 350 2.62 -7.53 10.48
CA ILE A 350 2.52 -8.87 11.08
C ILE A 350 1.06 -9.23 11.36
N ILE A 351 0.28 -8.29 11.91
CA ILE A 351 -1.14 -8.53 12.18
C ILE A 351 -1.92 -8.63 10.87
N ASP A 352 -1.55 -7.84 9.85
CA ASP A 352 -2.08 -7.93 8.50
C ASP A 352 -1.86 -9.34 7.92
N LEU A 353 -0.62 -9.82 7.94
CA LEU A 353 -0.28 -11.16 7.44
C LEU A 353 -0.95 -12.27 8.25
N LEU A 354 -1.08 -12.13 9.57
CA LEU A 354 -1.80 -13.10 10.40
C LEU A 354 -3.27 -13.19 9.97
N ALA A 355 -3.96 -12.06 9.81
CA ALA A 355 -5.34 -12.05 9.37
C ALA A 355 -5.50 -12.59 7.94
N LEU A 356 -4.63 -12.17 7.01
CA LEU A 356 -4.81 -12.41 5.58
C LEU A 356 -4.21 -13.73 5.10
N THR A 357 -3.12 -14.19 5.68
CA THR A 357 -2.37 -15.37 5.23
C THR A 357 -2.32 -16.49 6.28
N GLY A 358 -2.85 -16.23 7.47
CA GLY A 358 -2.78 -17.14 8.61
C GLY A 358 -1.38 -17.30 9.17
N ILE A 359 -1.20 -18.32 10.00
CA ILE A 359 0.08 -18.61 10.66
C ILE A 359 1.14 -19.08 9.66
N LEU A 360 0.74 -19.83 8.62
CA LEU A 360 1.70 -20.37 7.63
C LEU A 360 2.34 -19.26 6.80
N GLY A 361 1.53 -18.34 6.25
CA GLY A 361 2.05 -17.20 5.50
C GLY A 361 2.86 -16.25 6.37
N THR A 362 2.43 -16.03 7.62
CA THR A 362 3.18 -15.19 8.57
C THR A 362 4.53 -15.79 8.96
N LEU A 363 4.59 -17.08 9.28
CA LEU A 363 5.84 -17.75 9.63
C LEU A 363 6.81 -17.79 8.43
N SER A 364 6.31 -18.00 7.22
CA SER A 364 7.16 -17.95 6.02
C SER A 364 7.69 -16.54 5.74
N TYR A 365 6.93 -15.48 6.02
CA TYR A 365 7.43 -14.10 6.00
C TYR A 365 8.55 -13.87 7.01
N LEU A 366 8.35 -14.29 8.27
CA LEU A 366 9.36 -14.17 9.33
C LEU A 366 10.62 -15.00 9.02
N ALA A 367 10.45 -16.15 8.36
CA ALA A 367 11.57 -16.99 7.93
C ALA A 367 12.50 -16.29 6.94
N ILE A 368 12.00 -15.38 6.09
CA ILE A 368 12.85 -14.57 5.19
C ILE A 368 13.84 -13.75 6.00
N PHE A 369 13.37 -13.01 7.00
CA PHE A 369 14.22 -12.19 7.87
C PHE A 369 15.17 -13.05 8.69
N PHE A 370 14.68 -14.14 9.28
CA PHE A 370 15.51 -15.05 10.06
C PHE A 370 16.66 -15.63 9.23
N VAL A 371 16.36 -16.22 8.06
CA VAL A 371 17.36 -16.78 7.15
C VAL A 371 18.35 -15.71 6.68
N LEU A 372 17.85 -14.52 6.34
CA LEU A 372 18.68 -13.39 5.94
C LEU A 372 19.69 -13.01 7.03
N PHE A 373 19.24 -12.85 8.29
CA PHE A 373 20.12 -12.52 9.40
C PHE A 373 21.13 -13.65 9.69
N CYS A 374 20.72 -14.92 9.58
CA CYS A 374 21.63 -16.06 9.69
C CYS A 374 22.73 -16.03 8.60
N LEU A 375 22.37 -15.74 7.35
CA LEU A 375 23.32 -15.65 6.24
C LEU A 375 24.28 -14.47 6.39
N LEU A 376 23.77 -13.30 6.81
CA LEU A 376 24.59 -12.12 7.07
C LEU A 376 25.54 -12.35 8.25
N ARG A 377 25.09 -12.98 9.33
CA ARG A 377 25.93 -13.38 10.47
C ARG A 377 27.02 -14.36 10.03
N LYS A 378 26.66 -15.42 9.31
CA LYS A 378 27.63 -16.41 8.79
C LYS A 378 28.68 -15.72 7.92
N LYS A 379 28.26 -14.81 7.04
CA LYS A 379 29.17 -14.03 6.21
C LYS A 379 30.07 -13.12 7.06
N TYR A 380 29.52 -12.42 8.05
CA TYR A 380 30.28 -11.53 8.92
C TYR A 380 31.41 -12.28 9.65
N VAL A 381 31.10 -13.43 10.27
CA VAL A 381 32.07 -14.24 11.02
C VAL A 381 33.22 -14.72 10.13
N ASN A 382 32.93 -15.05 8.86
CA ASN A 382 33.90 -15.63 7.94
C ASN A 382 34.66 -14.60 7.08
N THR A 383 34.45 -13.29 7.26
CA THR A 383 35.07 -12.27 6.39
C THR A 383 35.78 -11.16 7.17
N VAL A 384 37.05 -10.90 6.83
CA VAL A 384 37.90 -9.91 7.54
C VAL A 384 37.67 -8.45 7.08
N ASP A 385 37.11 -8.23 5.89
CA ASP A 385 37.18 -6.94 5.16
C ASP A 385 35.83 -6.24 4.88
N HIS A 386 34.68 -6.88 5.12
CA HIS A 386 33.34 -6.31 4.77
C HIS A 386 32.37 -6.16 5.95
N GLY A 387 32.88 -6.22 7.19
CA GLY A 387 32.04 -6.22 8.40
C GLY A 387 31.11 -5.01 8.54
N ILE A 388 31.52 -3.82 8.08
CA ILE A 388 30.68 -2.60 8.15
C ILE A 388 29.47 -2.72 7.22
N SER A 389 29.69 -3.02 5.94
CA SER A 389 28.59 -3.11 4.97
C SER A 389 27.59 -4.21 5.33
N ILE A 390 28.06 -5.34 5.89
CA ILE A 390 27.19 -6.43 6.34
C ILE A 390 26.32 -5.96 7.51
N MET A 391 26.91 -5.27 8.50
CA MET A 391 26.16 -4.75 9.64
C MET A 391 25.18 -3.65 9.22
N LEU A 392 25.58 -2.73 8.35
CA LEU A 392 24.68 -1.69 7.83
C LEU A 392 23.49 -2.30 7.08
N LEU A 393 23.73 -3.36 6.30
CA LEU A 393 22.66 -4.08 5.63
C LEU A 393 21.72 -4.78 6.63
N ALA A 394 22.26 -5.41 7.68
CA ALA A 394 21.45 -6.00 8.74
C ALA A 394 20.62 -4.93 9.49
N CYS A 395 21.23 -3.80 9.86
CA CYS A 395 20.52 -2.67 10.47
C CYS A 395 19.44 -2.09 9.55
N MET A 396 19.65 -2.07 8.23
CA MET A 396 18.63 -1.61 7.29
C MET A 396 17.41 -2.52 7.28
N PHE A 397 17.60 -3.84 7.24
CA PHE A 397 16.49 -4.80 7.31
C PHE A 397 15.79 -4.78 8.67
N LEU A 398 16.54 -4.57 9.76
CA LEU A 398 15.97 -4.34 11.07
C LEU A 398 15.12 -3.06 11.10
N ALA A 399 15.63 -1.96 10.55
CA ALA A 399 14.91 -0.69 10.46
C ALA A 399 13.61 -0.85 9.65
N TYR A 400 13.68 -1.51 8.50
CA TYR A 400 12.53 -1.82 7.66
C TYR A 400 11.49 -2.67 8.41
N PHE A 401 11.91 -3.73 9.10
CA PHE A 401 11.03 -4.59 9.89
C PHE A 401 10.32 -3.81 11.01
N ILE A 402 11.06 -3.02 11.79
CA ILE A 402 10.50 -2.21 12.89
C ILE A 402 9.49 -1.18 12.35
N GLN A 403 9.83 -0.49 11.27
CA GLN A 403 8.92 0.47 10.63
C GLN A 403 7.60 -0.21 10.19
N ASN A 404 7.69 -1.42 9.66
CA ASN A 404 6.52 -2.19 9.21
C ASN A 404 5.63 -2.70 10.37
N LEU A 405 6.02 -2.51 11.63
CA LEU A 405 5.12 -2.71 12.78
C LEU A 405 4.12 -1.56 12.95
N PHE A 406 4.39 -0.39 12.33
CA PHE A 406 3.59 0.82 12.48
C PHE A 406 2.96 1.32 11.17
N VAL A 407 3.38 0.75 10.04
CA VAL A 407 2.95 1.06 8.67
C VAL A 407 3.00 -0.23 7.85
N PHE A 408 2.33 -0.27 6.71
CA PHE A 408 2.35 -1.39 5.76
C PHE A 408 3.28 -1.11 4.57
N ASP A 409 3.57 -2.15 3.78
CA ASP A 409 4.42 -2.03 2.60
C ASP A 409 3.78 -1.29 1.43
N THR A 410 4.63 -0.67 0.61
CA THR A 410 4.22 0.10 -0.56
C THR A 410 5.11 -0.21 -1.75
N PRO A 411 4.66 0.03 -2.99
CA PRO A 411 5.48 -0.07 -4.18
C PRO A 411 6.92 0.45 -4.05
N ALA A 412 7.09 1.66 -3.51
CA ALA A 412 8.42 2.27 -3.37
C ALA A 412 9.30 1.56 -2.33
N SER A 413 8.73 1.16 -1.19
CA SER A 413 9.47 0.39 -0.18
C SER A 413 9.79 -1.02 -0.66
N LEU A 414 8.89 -1.65 -1.43
CA LEU A 414 9.09 -2.97 -2.03
C LEU A 414 10.20 -2.98 -3.09
N ILE A 415 10.31 -1.93 -3.93
CA ILE A 415 11.46 -1.78 -4.84
C ILE A 415 12.77 -1.85 -4.03
N LEU A 416 12.88 -1.08 -2.95
CA LEU A 416 14.09 -1.09 -2.13
C LEU A 416 14.29 -2.39 -1.37
N PHE A 417 13.23 -3.02 -0.88
CA PHE A 417 13.30 -4.29 -0.16
C PHE A 417 13.84 -5.40 -1.05
N TYR A 418 13.26 -5.63 -2.22
CA TYR A 418 13.71 -6.68 -3.16
C TYR A 418 15.07 -6.37 -3.81
N PHE A 419 15.38 -5.10 -4.07
CA PHE A 419 16.72 -4.67 -4.45
C PHE A 419 17.75 -5.02 -3.37
N SER A 420 17.41 -4.73 -2.11
CA SER A 420 18.28 -4.97 -0.96
C SER A 420 18.44 -6.45 -0.63
N LEU A 421 17.41 -7.27 -0.86
CA LEU A 421 17.50 -8.73 -0.75
C LEU A 421 18.47 -9.28 -1.80
N SER A 422 18.43 -8.73 -3.01
CA SER A 422 19.37 -9.10 -4.08
C SER A 422 20.80 -8.66 -3.74
N LEU A 423 20.97 -7.48 -3.14
CA LEU A 423 22.25 -7.01 -2.59
C LEU A 423 22.77 -7.91 -1.47
N ALA A 424 21.88 -8.36 -0.56
CA ALA A 424 22.22 -9.31 0.50
C ALA A 424 22.64 -10.66 -0.06
N TYR A 425 21.93 -11.16 -1.08
CA TYR A 425 22.31 -12.35 -1.81
C TYR A 425 23.73 -12.19 -2.39
N PHE A 426 24.02 -11.07 -3.07
CA PHE A 426 25.37 -10.80 -3.58
C PHE A 426 26.45 -10.77 -2.47
N ILE A 427 26.21 -10.06 -1.36
CA ILE A 427 27.17 -9.95 -0.25
C ILE A 427 27.41 -11.29 0.45
N THR A 428 26.38 -12.11 0.61
CA THR A 428 26.52 -13.43 1.26
C THR A 428 27.30 -14.41 0.37
N GLN A 429 27.28 -14.24 -0.95
CA GLN A 429 28.05 -15.04 -1.90
C GLN A 429 29.49 -14.55 -2.13
N LEU A 430 29.89 -13.40 -1.56
CA LEU A 430 31.17 -12.73 -1.85
C LEU A 430 32.44 -13.42 -1.28
N THR A 431 32.46 -14.72 -0.93
CA THR A 431 33.70 -15.38 -0.43
C THR A 431 33.91 -16.82 -0.93
N LEU A 432 35.17 -16.99 -1.36
CA LEU A 432 35.92 -18.15 -1.85
C LEU A 432 35.29 -18.92 -3.00
N VAL A 433 35.93 -18.73 -4.15
CA VAL A 433 35.98 -19.65 -5.29
C VAL A 433 36.21 -21.07 -4.76
N ARG A 434 35.14 -21.77 -4.39
CA ARG A 434 35.02 -23.16 -4.81
C ARG A 434 34.17 -23.09 -6.05
N PRO A 435 34.68 -23.50 -7.22
CA PRO A 435 33.79 -23.83 -8.31
C PRO A 435 32.98 -25.00 -7.77
N VAL A 436 31.80 -24.71 -7.22
CA VAL A 436 30.80 -25.76 -7.10
C VAL A 436 30.50 -26.05 -8.57
N GLN A 437 31.15 -27.10 -9.08
CA GLN A 437 30.65 -27.81 -10.24
C GLN A 437 29.26 -28.28 -9.83
N VAL A 438 28.27 -27.44 -10.07
CA VAL A 438 26.89 -27.86 -10.02
C VAL A 438 26.76 -28.81 -11.20
N LYS A 439 27.00 -30.11 -10.96
CA LYS A 439 26.44 -31.18 -11.79
C LYS A 439 24.93 -31.03 -11.69
N SER A 440 24.36 -30.12 -12.47
CA SER A 440 22.93 -29.88 -12.46
C SER A 440 22.29 -30.97 -13.31
N THR A 441 21.71 -31.94 -12.65
CA THR A 441 20.77 -32.94 -13.20
C THR A 441 19.38 -32.34 -13.45
N ILE A 442 19.19 -31.03 -13.31
CA ILE A 442 17.92 -30.38 -13.64
C ILE A 442 17.73 -30.42 -15.15
N SER A 443 16.75 -31.21 -15.56
CA SER A 443 16.23 -31.29 -16.93
C SER A 443 16.05 -29.89 -17.51
N SER A 444 16.40 -29.72 -18.78
CA SER A 444 16.00 -28.51 -19.50
C SER A 444 14.49 -28.40 -19.43
N LEU A 445 13.97 -27.24 -19.01
CA LEU A 445 12.61 -26.84 -19.39
C LEU A 445 12.51 -27.06 -20.91
N PRO A 446 11.51 -27.82 -21.40
CA PRO A 446 11.42 -28.13 -22.81
C PRO A 446 11.43 -26.82 -23.61
N LEU A 447 12.25 -26.76 -24.66
CA LEU A 447 12.30 -25.61 -25.57
C LEU A 447 10.89 -25.13 -26.01
N PRO A 448 9.90 -26.03 -26.26
CA PRO A 448 8.53 -25.63 -26.55
C PRO A 448 7.84 -24.81 -25.44
N VAL A 449 8.00 -25.19 -24.16
CA VAL A 449 7.40 -24.46 -23.02
C VAL A 449 7.94 -23.03 -22.95
N LEU A 450 9.21 -22.87 -23.29
CA LEU A 450 9.91 -21.61 -23.22
C LEU A 450 9.59 -20.68 -24.40
N ILE A 451 9.40 -21.26 -25.58
CA ILE A 451 8.85 -20.58 -26.76
C ILE A 451 7.43 -20.11 -26.47
N PHE A 452 6.58 -20.96 -25.88
CA PHE A 452 5.23 -20.57 -25.46
C PHE A 452 5.24 -19.38 -24.49
N LEU A 453 6.10 -19.43 -23.46
CA LEU A 453 6.24 -18.33 -22.49
C LEU A 453 6.61 -17.01 -23.17
N ILE A 454 7.56 -17.04 -24.11
CA ILE A 454 8.12 -15.84 -24.75
C ILE A 454 7.18 -15.27 -25.83
N ILE A 455 6.60 -16.12 -26.68
CA ILE A 455 5.85 -15.68 -27.87
C ILE A 455 4.38 -15.41 -27.54
N LEU A 456 3.77 -16.21 -26.67
CA LEU A 456 2.32 -16.15 -26.43
C LEU A 456 2.00 -15.57 -25.05
N PHE A 457 2.61 -16.08 -23.99
CA PHE A 457 2.22 -15.71 -22.63
C PHE A 457 2.65 -14.29 -22.26
N VAL A 458 3.92 -13.90 -22.46
CA VAL A 458 4.39 -12.58 -22.04
C VAL A 458 3.68 -11.43 -22.77
N PRO A 459 3.52 -11.43 -24.11
CA PRO A 459 2.75 -10.37 -24.78
C PRO A 459 1.30 -10.30 -24.32
N PHE A 460 0.66 -11.47 -24.11
CA PHE A 460 -0.70 -11.53 -23.57
C PHE A 460 -0.78 -10.98 -22.15
N ALA A 461 0.11 -11.41 -21.25
CA ALA A 461 0.19 -10.94 -19.87
C ALA A 461 0.45 -9.43 -19.81
N MET A 462 1.39 -8.93 -20.62
CA MET A 462 1.68 -7.50 -20.73
C MET A 462 0.44 -6.72 -21.18
N TYR A 463 -0.28 -7.21 -22.18
CA TYR A 463 -1.51 -6.56 -22.64
C TYR A 463 -2.59 -6.57 -21.55
N LYS A 464 -2.89 -7.75 -20.98
CA LYS A 464 -3.99 -7.96 -20.04
C LYS A 464 -3.78 -7.37 -18.65
N PHE A 465 -2.57 -7.44 -18.13
CA PHE A 465 -2.27 -7.00 -16.76
C PHE A 465 -1.73 -5.58 -16.70
N ASN A 466 -1.20 -5.03 -17.82
CA ASN A 466 -0.57 -3.71 -17.83
C ASN A 466 -1.25 -2.73 -18.81
N ILE A 467 -1.31 -3.04 -20.11
CA ILE A 467 -1.74 -2.08 -21.14
C ILE A 467 -3.25 -1.80 -21.07
N GLU A 468 -4.09 -2.84 -20.99
CA GLU A 468 -5.54 -2.69 -20.92
C GLU A 468 -5.97 -1.95 -19.62
N PRO A 469 -5.51 -2.34 -18.42
CA PRO A 469 -5.77 -1.59 -17.20
C PRO A 469 -5.33 -0.13 -17.25
N TRP A 470 -4.18 0.16 -17.87
CA TRP A 470 -3.70 1.52 -18.07
C TRP A 470 -4.66 2.35 -18.93
N GLN A 471 -5.11 1.79 -20.05
CA GLN A 471 -6.06 2.45 -20.95
C GLN A 471 -7.40 2.71 -20.23
N GLN A 472 -7.93 1.73 -19.50
CA GLN A 472 -9.18 1.90 -18.77
C GLN A 472 -9.09 2.93 -17.66
N SER A 473 -8.01 2.93 -16.88
CA SER A 473 -7.79 3.95 -15.83
C SER A 473 -7.64 5.35 -16.44
N LYS A 474 -7.00 5.48 -17.61
CA LYS A 474 -6.88 6.76 -18.31
C LYS A 474 -8.23 7.27 -18.81
N LEU A 475 -9.05 6.41 -19.39
CA LEU A 475 -10.41 6.76 -19.80
C LEU A 475 -11.28 7.14 -18.59
N GLY A 476 -11.16 6.40 -17.48
CA GLY A 476 -11.86 6.71 -16.23
C GLY A 476 -11.44 8.05 -15.63
N ALA A 477 -10.14 8.35 -15.61
CA ALA A 477 -9.64 9.65 -15.16
C ALA A 477 -10.16 10.78 -16.05
N ARG A 478 -10.16 10.59 -17.37
CA ARG A 478 -10.77 11.54 -18.31
C ARG A 478 -12.24 11.76 -17.98
N ALA A 479 -13.00 10.69 -17.74
CA ALA A 479 -14.41 10.75 -17.36
C ALA A 479 -14.62 11.60 -16.10
N VAL A 480 -13.85 11.35 -15.03
CA VAL A 480 -13.92 12.14 -13.78
C VAL A 480 -13.70 13.62 -14.05
N HIS A 481 -12.69 13.97 -14.86
CA HIS A 481 -12.41 15.37 -15.18
C HIS A 481 -13.50 16.02 -16.02
N THR A 482 -14.00 15.34 -17.06
CA THR A 482 -15.03 15.90 -17.94
C THR A 482 -16.38 16.06 -17.23
N THR A 483 -16.72 15.15 -16.30
CA THR A 483 -18.01 15.20 -15.59
C THR A 483 -18.14 16.42 -14.67
N LYS A 484 -17.01 17.04 -14.27
CA LYS A 484 -17.03 18.30 -13.51
C LYS A 484 -17.52 19.49 -14.32
N VAL A 485 -17.46 19.40 -15.65
CA VAL A 485 -17.85 20.47 -16.57
C VAL A 485 -19.16 20.12 -17.26
N ASP A 486 -19.29 18.89 -17.76
CA ASP A 486 -20.49 18.40 -18.44
C ASP A 486 -20.74 16.92 -18.10
N LEU A 487 -21.91 16.66 -17.49
CA LEU A 487 -22.31 15.32 -17.07
C LEU A 487 -22.40 14.37 -18.26
N ARG A 488 -22.98 14.81 -19.38
CA ARG A 488 -23.24 13.95 -20.55
C ARG A 488 -21.95 13.48 -21.20
N SER A 489 -21.00 14.39 -21.44
CA SER A 489 -19.66 14.06 -21.92
C SER A 489 -18.92 13.15 -20.94
N GLY A 490 -19.08 13.38 -19.64
CA GLY A 490 -18.57 12.52 -18.58
C GLY A 490 -19.03 11.07 -18.73
N LEU A 491 -20.34 10.86 -18.88
CA LEU A 491 -20.95 9.53 -19.01
C LEU A 491 -20.46 8.78 -20.26
N TYR A 492 -20.23 9.48 -21.37
CA TYR A 492 -19.62 8.88 -22.56
C TYR A 492 -18.25 8.27 -22.24
N TRP A 493 -17.38 9.00 -21.54
CA TRP A 493 -16.05 8.50 -21.18
C TRP A 493 -16.10 7.39 -20.12
N TYR A 494 -17.04 7.45 -19.18
CA TYR A 494 -17.30 6.34 -18.26
C TYR A 494 -17.73 5.08 -19.01
N GLY A 495 -18.65 5.18 -19.96
CA GLY A 495 -19.08 4.06 -20.80
C GLY A 495 -17.93 3.45 -21.60
N LYS A 496 -17.01 4.27 -22.12
CA LYS A 496 -15.78 3.78 -22.78
C LYS A 496 -14.86 3.05 -21.80
N SER A 497 -14.64 3.63 -20.61
CA SER A 497 -13.79 3.04 -19.57
C SER A 497 -14.33 1.70 -19.03
N LEU A 498 -15.66 1.57 -18.94
CA LEU A 498 -16.34 0.39 -18.39
C LEU A 498 -16.75 -0.63 -19.46
N SER A 499 -16.40 -0.39 -20.73
CA SER A 499 -16.80 -1.24 -21.87
C SER A 499 -16.24 -2.66 -21.84
N LYS A 500 -15.18 -2.91 -21.06
CA LYS A 500 -14.54 -4.23 -20.93
C LYS A 500 -14.32 -4.58 -19.46
N PRO A 501 -14.44 -5.86 -19.06
CA PRO A 501 -14.06 -6.29 -17.72
C PRO A 501 -12.58 -6.00 -17.44
N CYS A 502 -12.32 -5.27 -16.35
CA CYS A 502 -10.98 -4.95 -15.89
C CYS A 502 -11.00 -4.76 -14.37
N PHE A 503 -9.91 -5.13 -13.68
CA PHE A 503 -9.84 -4.95 -12.22
C PHE A 503 -9.92 -3.48 -11.79
N THR A 504 -9.65 -2.54 -12.70
CA THR A 504 -9.73 -1.09 -12.47
C THR A 504 -11.16 -0.55 -12.51
N ASN A 505 -12.13 -1.34 -13.00
CA ASN A 505 -13.52 -0.90 -13.18
C ASN A 505 -14.16 -0.48 -11.86
N VAL A 506 -13.76 -1.11 -10.76
CA VAL A 506 -14.36 -0.91 -9.44
C VAL A 506 -14.11 0.50 -8.92
N GLU A 507 -12.90 1.03 -9.08
CA GLU A 507 -12.64 2.42 -8.72
C GLU A 507 -13.31 3.39 -9.69
N VAL A 508 -13.38 3.07 -10.99
CA VAL A 508 -14.10 3.88 -11.98
C VAL A 508 -15.59 4.00 -11.61
N ARG A 509 -16.24 2.88 -11.29
CA ARG A 509 -17.63 2.82 -10.82
C ARG A 509 -17.82 3.59 -9.52
N SER A 510 -16.86 3.52 -8.60
CA SER A 510 -16.88 4.27 -7.34
C SER A 510 -16.80 5.78 -7.56
N GLN A 511 -15.99 6.24 -8.52
CA GLN A 511 -15.95 7.65 -8.89
C GLN A 511 -17.24 8.10 -9.58
N LEU A 512 -17.81 7.26 -10.45
CA LEU A 512 -19.11 7.54 -11.08
C LEU A 512 -20.21 7.68 -10.03
N ALA A 513 -20.35 6.71 -9.11
CA ALA A 513 -21.34 6.76 -8.03
C ALA A 513 -21.20 8.01 -7.15
N LYS A 514 -19.95 8.39 -6.80
CA LYS A 514 -19.68 9.62 -6.06
C LYS A 514 -20.14 10.86 -6.84
N GLN A 515 -19.84 10.93 -8.12
CA GLN A 515 -20.20 12.06 -8.95
C GLN A 515 -21.72 12.20 -9.08
N ILE A 516 -22.44 11.10 -9.29
CA ILE A 516 -23.91 11.11 -9.31
C ILE A 516 -24.47 11.65 -7.99
N ASN A 517 -23.97 11.15 -6.86
CA ASN A 517 -24.40 11.64 -5.55
C ASN A 517 -24.09 13.13 -5.35
N ASP A 518 -22.99 13.65 -5.91
CA ASP A 518 -22.67 15.07 -5.86
C ASP A 518 -23.55 15.91 -6.80
N GLU A 519 -23.99 15.39 -7.95
CA GLU A 519 -24.98 16.07 -8.81
C GLU A 519 -26.37 16.16 -8.15
N TYR A 520 -26.83 15.09 -7.48
CA TYR A 520 -28.10 15.14 -6.73
C TYR A 520 -28.13 16.23 -5.65
N LYS A 521 -26.99 16.55 -5.04
CA LYS A 521 -26.90 17.63 -4.03
C LYS A 521 -27.04 19.04 -4.63
N LYS A 522 -26.85 19.18 -5.95
CA LYS A 522 -26.97 20.47 -6.64
C LYS A 522 -28.39 20.76 -7.11
N ILE A 523 -29.28 19.76 -7.10
CA ILE A 523 -30.67 19.92 -7.51
C ILE A 523 -31.32 21.02 -6.67
N ASN A 524 -31.93 21.97 -7.36
CA ASN A 524 -32.66 23.11 -6.79
C ASN A 524 -33.89 23.42 -7.67
N LYS A 525 -34.62 24.49 -7.35
CA LYS A 525 -35.84 24.87 -8.08
C LYS A 525 -35.59 25.29 -9.53
N ASP A 526 -34.35 25.65 -9.87
CA ASP A 526 -33.96 26.13 -11.21
C ASP A 526 -33.40 25.00 -12.10
N THR A 527 -33.37 23.76 -11.61
CA THR A 527 -32.87 22.61 -12.37
C THR A 527 -33.88 22.23 -13.45
N SER A 528 -33.46 22.18 -14.71
CA SER A 528 -34.37 21.88 -15.83
C SER A 528 -34.79 20.40 -15.87
N ASP A 529 -35.96 20.12 -16.44
CA ASP A 529 -36.43 18.74 -16.65
C ASP A 529 -35.48 17.91 -17.52
N ALA A 530 -34.82 18.56 -18.50
CA ALA A 530 -33.81 17.92 -19.33
C ALA A 530 -32.58 17.49 -18.50
N ASP A 531 -32.12 18.33 -17.58
CA ASP A 531 -31.00 18.00 -16.69
C ASP A 531 -31.36 16.87 -15.72
N LEU A 532 -32.60 16.88 -15.19
CA LEU A 532 -33.13 15.79 -14.37
C LEU A 532 -33.19 14.48 -15.15
N GLN A 533 -33.64 14.51 -16.41
CA GLN A 533 -33.69 13.32 -17.26
C GLN A 533 -32.29 12.75 -17.54
N ILE A 534 -31.30 13.62 -17.79
CA ILE A 534 -29.90 13.19 -17.96
C ILE A 534 -29.38 12.57 -16.67
N LEU A 535 -29.66 13.18 -15.51
CA LEU A 535 -29.26 12.65 -14.22
C LEU A 535 -29.92 11.29 -13.93
N PHE A 536 -31.17 11.08 -14.33
CA PHE A 536 -31.84 9.77 -14.20
C PHE A 536 -31.18 8.71 -15.08
N GLN A 537 -30.90 9.01 -16.36
CA GLN A 537 -30.16 8.10 -17.24
C GLN A 537 -28.76 7.78 -16.68
N ALA A 538 -28.10 8.79 -16.13
CA ALA A 538 -26.80 8.63 -15.47
C ALA A 538 -26.88 7.70 -14.26
N THR A 539 -27.96 7.82 -13.47
CA THR A 539 -28.21 7.01 -12.28
C THR A 539 -28.49 5.56 -12.65
N GLU A 540 -29.31 5.32 -13.68
CA GLU A 540 -29.58 3.98 -14.23
C GLU A 540 -28.31 3.28 -14.71
N LEU A 541 -27.49 3.98 -15.52
CA LEU A 541 -26.19 3.49 -15.96
C LEU A 541 -25.32 3.13 -14.74
N THR A 542 -25.27 4.02 -13.75
CA THR A 542 -24.46 3.84 -12.55
C THR A 542 -24.93 2.63 -11.75
N ILE A 543 -26.23 2.48 -11.52
CA ILE A 543 -26.83 1.32 -10.84
C ILE A 543 -26.43 0.03 -11.57
N ASN A 544 -26.60 -0.02 -12.89
CA ASN A 544 -26.32 -1.22 -13.69
C ASN A 544 -24.84 -1.60 -13.68
N GLU A 545 -23.94 -0.62 -13.73
CA GLU A 545 -22.51 -0.87 -13.58
C GLU A 545 -22.13 -1.27 -12.14
N PHE A 546 -22.74 -0.65 -11.13
CA PHE A 546 -22.40 -0.89 -9.73
C PHE A 546 -22.91 -2.25 -9.22
N LYS A 547 -24.01 -2.78 -9.77
CA LYS A 547 -24.44 -4.17 -9.58
C LYS A 547 -23.31 -5.15 -9.91
N LYS A 548 -22.51 -4.89 -10.93
CA LYS A 548 -21.35 -5.74 -11.28
C LYS A 548 -20.30 -5.74 -10.17
N SER A 549 -20.06 -4.61 -9.49
CA SER A 549 -19.14 -4.56 -8.33
C SER A 549 -19.64 -5.40 -7.16
N VAL A 550 -20.95 -5.45 -6.93
CA VAL A 550 -21.55 -6.33 -5.90
C VAL A 550 -21.35 -7.80 -6.26
N ILE A 551 -21.47 -8.17 -7.53
CA ILE A 551 -21.24 -9.54 -8.00
C ILE A 551 -19.75 -9.91 -7.89
N GLU A 552 -18.86 -9.04 -8.40
CA GLU A 552 -17.41 -9.22 -8.41
C GLU A 552 -16.83 -9.28 -6.98
N HIS A 553 -17.40 -8.53 -6.03
CA HIS A 553 -16.91 -8.37 -4.66
C HIS A 553 -18.00 -8.60 -3.61
N SER A 554 -18.64 -9.77 -3.67
CA SER A 554 -19.85 -10.12 -2.89
C SER A 554 -19.69 -10.13 -1.36
N GLN A 555 -18.46 -9.99 -0.84
CA GLN A 555 -18.16 -9.94 0.59
C GLN A 555 -17.81 -8.52 1.08
N ASP A 556 -17.66 -7.53 0.20
CA ASP A 556 -17.34 -6.17 0.60
C ASP A 556 -18.62 -5.32 0.73
N VAL A 557 -19.03 -5.09 1.99
CA VAL A 557 -20.21 -4.27 2.33
C VAL A 557 -20.20 -2.89 1.70
N ARG A 558 -19.03 -2.33 1.37
CA ARG A 558 -18.94 -1.01 0.74
C ARG A 558 -19.75 -0.96 -0.54
N TYR A 559 -19.73 -2.03 -1.34
CA TYR A 559 -20.44 -2.03 -2.62
C TYR A 559 -21.95 -2.18 -2.44
N PHE A 560 -22.40 -2.98 -1.47
CA PHE A 560 -23.82 -3.09 -1.13
C PHE A 560 -24.37 -1.76 -0.59
N LEU A 561 -23.61 -1.09 0.28
CA LEU A 561 -23.98 0.21 0.82
C LEU A 561 -24.11 1.26 -0.27
N TYR A 562 -23.14 1.36 -1.18
CA TYR A 562 -23.18 2.34 -2.27
C TYR A 562 -24.32 2.03 -3.26
N LEU A 563 -24.57 0.75 -3.58
CA LEU A 563 -25.71 0.39 -4.43
C LEU A 563 -27.05 0.73 -3.76
N GLY A 564 -27.20 0.46 -2.46
CA GLY A 564 -28.40 0.84 -1.72
C GLY A 564 -28.60 2.36 -1.64
N GLN A 565 -27.51 3.12 -1.49
CA GLN A 565 -27.57 4.58 -1.56
C GLN A 565 -27.98 5.09 -2.95
N LEU A 566 -27.50 4.45 -4.03
CA LEU A 566 -27.92 4.79 -5.40
C LEU A 566 -29.41 4.46 -5.62
N TYR A 567 -29.90 3.33 -5.13
CA TYR A 567 -31.33 3.01 -5.17
C TYR A 567 -32.17 4.04 -4.39
N ASN A 568 -31.72 4.45 -3.20
CA ASN A 568 -32.37 5.52 -2.44
C ASN A 568 -32.38 6.89 -3.15
N LEU A 569 -31.42 7.16 -4.05
CA LEU A 569 -31.46 8.37 -4.88
C LEU A 569 -32.45 8.23 -6.04
N ALA A 570 -32.64 7.01 -6.55
CA ALA A 570 -33.52 6.72 -7.68
C ALA A 570 -35.01 6.60 -7.30
N THR A 571 -35.37 6.55 -6.00
CA THR A 571 -36.77 6.42 -5.55
C THR A 571 -37.66 7.58 -5.98
N GLY A 572 -37.10 8.79 -6.10
CA GLY A 572 -37.82 9.97 -6.57
C GLY A 572 -38.29 9.87 -8.03
N TYR A 573 -37.69 8.98 -8.81
CA TYR A 573 -38.03 8.71 -10.21
C TYR A 573 -38.82 7.40 -10.37
N ASN A 574 -38.33 6.31 -9.76
CA ASN A 574 -38.98 5.00 -9.83
C ASN A 574 -39.09 4.40 -8.42
N ARG A 575 -40.32 4.28 -7.92
CA ARG A 575 -40.62 3.73 -6.59
C ARG A 575 -40.26 2.25 -6.43
N GLU A 576 -40.10 1.48 -7.52
CA GLU A 576 -39.61 0.09 -7.42
C GLU A 576 -38.21 0.00 -6.79
N TYR A 577 -37.43 1.09 -6.82
CA TYR A 577 -36.12 1.13 -6.18
C TYR A 577 -36.18 1.11 -4.66
N ILE A 578 -37.34 1.37 -4.04
CA ILE A 578 -37.53 1.29 -2.60
C ILE A 578 -37.28 -0.15 -2.12
N GLU A 579 -37.92 -1.14 -2.75
CA GLU A 579 -37.72 -2.56 -2.40
C GLU A 579 -36.29 -3.01 -2.70
N LYS A 580 -35.74 -2.64 -3.87
CA LYS A 580 -34.35 -2.95 -4.24
C LYS A 580 -33.34 -2.35 -3.24
N ALA A 581 -33.61 -1.15 -2.72
CA ALA A 581 -32.80 -0.52 -1.68
C ALA A 581 -32.85 -1.32 -0.37
N LYS A 582 -34.05 -1.70 0.08
CA LYS A 582 -34.21 -2.52 1.29
C LYS A 582 -33.47 -3.85 1.18
N ASP A 583 -33.67 -4.59 0.09
CA ASP A 583 -33.05 -5.91 -0.11
C ASP A 583 -31.52 -5.84 -0.06
N ILE A 584 -30.93 -4.90 -0.80
CA ILE A 584 -29.46 -4.79 -0.86
C ILE A 584 -28.86 -4.30 0.46
N LEU A 585 -29.59 -3.45 1.20
CA LEU A 585 -29.13 -2.89 2.48
C LEU A 585 -29.34 -3.86 3.64
N LEU A 586 -30.35 -4.73 3.59
CA LEU A 586 -30.47 -5.87 4.50
C LEU A 586 -29.27 -6.80 4.34
N ARG A 587 -28.88 -7.12 3.11
CA ARG A 587 -27.64 -7.87 2.87
C ARG A 587 -26.39 -7.13 3.36
N ALA A 588 -26.33 -5.81 3.20
CA ALA A 588 -25.24 -5.01 3.77
C ALA A 588 -25.19 -5.08 5.31
N LYS A 589 -26.36 -5.11 5.97
CA LYS A 589 -26.50 -5.22 7.43
C LYS A 589 -25.97 -6.57 7.91
N GLU A 590 -26.26 -7.67 7.20
CA GLU A 590 -25.70 -8.99 7.51
C GLU A 590 -24.16 -9.04 7.42
N LEU A 591 -23.59 -8.42 6.37
CA LEU A 591 -22.14 -8.39 6.17
C LEU A 591 -21.40 -7.52 7.20
N SER A 592 -22.07 -6.50 7.76
CA SER A 592 -21.45 -5.52 8.64
C SER A 592 -22.44 -5.02 9.70
N PRO A 593 -22.85 -5.89 10.66
CA PRO A 593 -24.02 -5.65 11.53
C PRO A 593 -23.87 -4.46 12.48
N LYS A 594 -22.66 -3.96 12.69
CA LYS A 594 -22.42 -2.78 13.55
C LYS A 594 -22.19 -1.49 12.76
N ARG A 595 -22.31 -1.50 11.44
CA ARG A 595 -22.03 -0.32 10.61
C ARG A 595 -23.25 0.59 10.49
N GLN A 596 -23.30 1.62 11.33
CA GLN A 596 -24.40 2.59 11.40
C GLN A 596 -24.76 3.21 10.05
N GLN A 597 -23.80 3.42 9.14
CA GLN A 597 -24.08 3.95 7.79
C GLN A 597 -25.03 3.08 6.97
N VAL A 598 -25.01 1.75 7.18
CA VAL A 598 -25.97 0.83 6.57
C VAL A 598 -27.37 1.06 7.13
N TYR A 599 -27.48 1.23 8.46
CA TYR A 599 -28.76 1.54 9.11
C TYR A 599 -29.32 2.88 8.64
N TYR A 600 -28.48 3.89 8.44
CA TYR A 600 -28.96 5.18 7.93
C TYR A 600 -29.54 5.07 6.53
N ALA A 601 -28.87 4.32 5.65
CA ALA A 601 -29.37 4.08 4.30
C ALA A 601 -30.64 3.22 4.33
N LEU A 602 -30.71 2.20 5.18
CA LEU A 602 -31.86 1.32 5.29
C LEU A 602 -33.08 2.03 5.89
N GLY A 603 -32.87 2.82 6.94
CA GLY A 603 -33.91 3.65 7.54
C GLY A 603 -34.46 4.68 6.56
N ARG A 604 -33.60 5.25 5.70
CA ARG A 604 -34.06 6.11 4.59
C ARG A 604 -34.95 5.33 3.61
N ALA A 605 -34.59 4.09 3.24
CA ALA A 605 -35.43 3.28 2.36
C ALA A 605 -36.83 3.01 2.96
N TYR A 606 -36.92 2.74 4.27
CA TYR A 606 -38.20 2.58 4.97
C TYR A 606 -39.01 3.88 5.05
N LEU A 607 -38.36 5.04 5.25
CA LEU A 607 -39.04 6.34 5.17
C LEU A 607 -39.65 6.59 3.79
N GLU A 608 -38.92 6.29 2.72
CA GLU A 608 -39.43 6.40 1.34
C GLU A 608 -40.60 5.43 1.09
N ALA A 609 -40.57 4.24 1.72
CA ALA A 609 -41.67 3.28 1.72
C ALA A 609 -42.89 3.72 2.56
N LYS A 610 -42.77 4.81 3.34
CA LYS A 610 -43.73 5.25 4.37
C LYS A 610 -43.97 4.23 5.49
N ASP A 611 -43.06 3.28 5.65
CA ASP A 611 -43.04 2.36 6.77
C ASP A 611 -42.31 3.03 7.94
N TYR A 612 -43.05 3.91 8.61
CA TYR A 612 -42.53 4.79 9.65
C TYR A 612 -42.08 4.02 10.90
N GLU A 613 -42.77 2.93 11.25
CA GLU A 613 -42.41 2.06 12.38
C GLU A 613 -41.03 1.45 12.18
N MET A 614 -40.81 0.78 11.05
CA MET A 614 -39.51 0.17 10.75
C MET A 614 -38.42 1.22 10.57
N ALA A 615 -38.73 2.38 9.99
CA ALA A 615 -37.76 3.46 9.88
C ALA A 615 -37.25 3.90 11.27
N VAL A 616 -38.16 4.17 12.21
CA VAL A 616 -37.81 4.58 13.58
C VAL A 616 -36.96 3.51 14.25
N GLU A 617 -37.38 2.25 14.16
CA GLU A 617 -36.66 1.13 14.77
C GLU A 617 -35.23 1.00 14.25
N ILE A 618 -35.04 1.08 12.92
CA ILE A 618 -33.70 1.02 12.31
C ILE A 618 -32.82 2.20 12.72
N PHE A 619 -33.36 3.42 12.81
CA PHE A 619 -32.59 4.58 13.28
C PHE A 619 -32.27 4.50 14.78
N LYS A 620 -33.18 3.96 15.61
CA LYS A 620 -32.93 3.70 17.04
C LYS A 620 -31.80 2.69 17.22
N GLN A 621 -31.82 1.58 16.46
CA GLN A 621 -30.72 0.60 16.45
C GLN A 621 -29.38 1.25 16.09
N ALA A 622 -29.35 2.13 15.08
CA ALA A 622 -28.14 2.86 14.71
C ALA A 622 -27.60 3.74 15.87
N TYR A 623 -28.48 4.43 16.58
CA TYR A 623 -28.12 5.24 17.74
C TYR A 623 -27.60 4.40 18.92
N ILE A 624 -28.25 3.26 19.21
CA ILE A 624 -27.86 2.36 20.30
C ILE A 624 -26.47 1.74 20.09
N LEU A 625 -26.05 1.50 18.84
CA LEU A 625 -24.72 0.97 18.54
C LEU A 625 -23.57 1.84 19.05
N GLU A 626 -23.71 3.16 19.00
CA GLU A 626 -22.78 4.12 19.62
C GLU A 626 -23.47 5.49 19.77
N PRO A 627 -24.02 5.78 20.97
CA PRO A 627 -24.76 7.01 21.23
C PRO A 627 -23.94 8.30 21.08
N LYS A 628 -22.61 8.22 21.17
CA LYS A 628 -21.72 9.39 21.02
C LYS A 628 -21.62 9.88 19.57
N VAL A 629 -22.12 9.13 18.59
CA VAL A 629 -22.14 9.55 17.19
C VAL A 629 -23.25 10.58 16.99
N ARG A 630 -22.86 11.86 16.87
CA ARG A 630 -23.78 12.97 16.62
C ARG A 630 -24.69 12.77 15.40
N LEU A 631 -24.19 12.10 14.35
CA LEU A 631 -24.95 11.84 13.14
C LEU A 631 -26.15 10.91 13.37
N SER A 632 -26.05 9.92 14.29
CA SER A 632 -27.17 9.04 14.64
C SER A 632 -28.34 9.83 15.24
N ARG A 633 -28.02 10.69 16.21
CA ARG A 633 -29.02 11.56 16.85
C ARG A 633 -29.66 12.52 15.85
N LYS A 634 -28.84 13.15 14.99
CA LYS A 634 -29.32 14.05 13.93
C LYS A 634 -30.32 13.34 13.00
N ASN A 635 -30.06 12.09 12.63
CA ASN A 635 -30.99 11.33 11.79
C ASN A 635 -32.32 11.06 12.51
N LEU A 636 -32.30 10.70 13.80
CA LEU A 636 -33.54 10.57 14.59
C LEU A 636 -34.31 11.89 14.72
N GLU A 637 -33.63 13.02 14.89
CA GLU A 637 -34.27 14.34 14.90
C GLU A 637 -34.91 14.69 13.55
N ILE A 638 -34.32 14.28 12.44
CA ILE A 638 -34.92 14.43 11.10
C ILE A 638 -36.17 13.56 10.97
N VAL A 639 -36.10 12.29 11.41
CA VAL A 639 -37.23 11.37 11.41
C VAL A 639 -38.38 11.93 12.25
N LEU A 640 -38.11 12.43 13.46
CA LEU A 640 -39.10 13.03 14.33
C LEU A 640 -39.86 14.17 13.65
N LYS A 641 -39.16 15.05 12.91
CA LYS A 641 -39.80 16.14 12.16
C LYS A 641 -40.74 15.63 11.07
N ILE A 642 -40.38 14.53 10.39
CA ILE A 642 -41.23 13.89 9.38
C ILE A 642 -42.46 13.27 10.07
N LEU A 643 -42.29 12.60 11.21
CA LEU A 643 -43.38 11.96 11.93
C LEU A 643 -44.39 12.97 12.48
N LYS A 644 -43.95 14.12 13.00
CA LYS A 644 -44.88 15.18 13.48
C LYS A 644 -45.90 15.63 12.41
N GLN A 645 -45.62 15.40 11.14
CA GLN A 645 -46.52 15.71 10.03
C GLN A 645 -47.34 14.51 9.54
N ASN A 646 -46.94 13.27 9.85
CA ASN A 646 -47.49 12.06 9.23
C ASN A 646 -47.98 10.99 10.23
N ASN A 647 -47.51 10.99 11.48
CA ASN A 647 -47.86 10.04 12.53
C ASN A 647 -47.50 10.61 13.93
N SER A 648 -48.48 11.16 14.65
CA SER A 648 -48.30 11.84 15.94
C SER A 648 -47.84 10.91 17.07
N ASP A 649 -48.31 9.67 17.07
CA ASP A 649 -48.10 8.75 18.18
C ASP A 649 -46.65 8.27 18.18
N LEU A 650 -46.15 7.80 17.02
CA LEU A 650 -44.74 7.49 16.82
C LEU A 650 -43.81 8.69 17.04
N ALA A 651 -44.29 9.91 16.77
CA ALA A 651 -43.53 11.12 17.06
C ALA A 651 -43.36 11.32 18.57
N SER A 652 -44.42 11.12 19.36
CA SER A 652 -44.38 11.19 20.83
C SER A 652 -43.41 10.15 21.40
N ASP A 653 -43.52 8.89 20.97
CA ASP A 653 -42.65 7.80 21.43
C ASP A 653 -41.16 8.03 21.10
N LEU A 654 -40.88 8.62 19.94
CA LEU A 654 -39.52 8.96 19.55
C LEU A 654 -38.99 10.18 20.32
N GLU A 655 -39.86 11.15 20.62
CA GLU A 655 -39.51 12.33 21.43
C GLU A 655 -39.15 11.92 22.86
N GLU A 656 -39.93 11.04 23.49
CA GLU A 656 -39.64 10.47 24.80
C GLU A 656 -38.30 9.72 24.82
N PHE A 657 -38.07 8.84 23.83
CA PHE A 657 -36.79 8.14 23.69
C PHE A 657 -35.59 9.11 23.60
N LEU A 658 -35.72 10.21 22.85
CA LEU A 658 -34.64 11.20 22.74
C LEU A 658 -34.42 12.02 24.02
N ILE A 659 -35.45 12.17 24.86
CA ILE A 659 -35.36 12.80 26.18
C ILE A 659 -34.66 11.87 27.17
N GLU A 660 -35.06 10.59 27.23
CA GLU A 660 -34.45 9.60 28.13
C GLU A 660 -32.95 9.36 27.87
N LYS A 661 -32.53 9.50 26.60
CA LYS A 661 -31.14 9.28 26.18
C LYS A 661 -30.30 10.55 26.13
N LYS A 662 -30.83 11.68 26.63
CA LYS A 662 -30.13 12.96 26.75
C LYS A 662 -29.18 12.93 27.93
#